data_AF-A0A919BQM0-F1
#
_entry.id   AF-A0A919BQM0-F1
#
_cell.length_a   1.000
_cell.length_b   1.000
_cell.length_c   1.000
_cell.angle_alpha   90.00
_cell.angle_beta   90.00
_cell.angle_gamma   90.00
#
_symmetry.space_group_name_H-M   'P 1'
#
loop_
_entity.id
_entity.type
_entity.pdbx_description
1 polymer ?
#
loop_
_entity_poly.entity_id
_entity_poly.type
_entity_poly.pdbx_seq_one_letter_code
_entity_poly.pdbx_strand_id
1 'polypeptide(L)'
;MSSIEFSFFQWQFIPVQNLLVNTDDGSEHVLEAKQADLLVFLIEHHQQIVSREQLVEHVWQNRYVDDKTVNSTISRIRKILGGNINEYIKTHPKKGYSFVAPVISNSTQKPELKVKTSNKRGLLIGVTSLCLIIFAIAAALKILQQQGITQPLANDTPTPITDYIGWEMFPQINSDNLLAYIYYDTESRTTYTKVQTIASRNIREVLSLKEAYFPTWSNEGDTLYYQQWDANSCTYEYQKLLADQTFSKPQQLATCSLAERSLFSIDNNQQWIYFDGVAQDGKSRIIKRRDITTDKVEELTRPGITYNDDRNVSLSPNGQYIAFIREYNKRDHQLMLLDLYNGQITSLAKVSKTNYVSRPTWHKSGEEIFYVSDDIAISSVNINSKKSSLRYQANEPISHVAISYDNQLVFMQGKQVIANAVQVNLANDSLKPEYIARSTFENYAATTFRNNTTNKSAFVSFRSESEQIWLKQGTNYTQLTDFSDGGTTYLLFSNDGEQLLFMRQQALYFLDINSKKISPAKLPWQEYNYPYWQCGSNNEIILSALENGQWNLYQYNIETHQTQKVLANVASYHHSCEQNRRFVTLPGKKGIFELDGSGQILKEHHFFNDTMIRHWRNWDAYDNKLFVMTSYAKFIELDLTTMEQTERQFTDLSTWAINVEYGYMVLNKSTEKDTHLAMVPIH
;
A
#
# COMPACT_ATOMS: atom_id res chain seq x y z
N MET A 1 -6.25 -28.12 3.81
CA MET A 1 -7.62 -28.63 4.01
C MET A 1 -7.78 -29.90 3.20
N SER A 2 -8.21 -30.98 3.85
CA SER A 2 -8.57 -32.25 3.21
C SER A 2 -9.72 -32.04 2.23
N SER A 3 -9.74 -32.80 1.13
CA SER A 3 -10.84 -32.86 0.16
C SER A 3 -12.03 -33.64 0.73
N ILE A 4 -12.56 -33.19 1.87
CA ILE A 4 -13.75 -33.78 2.48
C ILE A 4 -14.96 -33.14 1.81
N GLU A 5 -15.73 -33.97 1.11
CA GLU A 5 -17.03 -33.60 0.59
C GLU A 5 -18.10 -34.00 1.61
N PHE A 6 -19.10 -33.13 1.77
CA PHE A 6 -20.21 -33.35 2.69
C PHE A 6 -21.48 -33.60 1.89
N SER A 7 -22.19 -34.69 2.17
CA SER A 7 -23.51 -34.95 1.60
C SER A 7 -24.56 -34.89 2.69
N PHE A 8 -25.67 -34.17 2.45
CA PHE A 8 -26.80 -34.05 3.35
C PHE A 8 -28.09 -33.84 2.55
N PHE A 9 -29.09 -34.69 2.80
CA PHE A 9 -30.30 -34.77 1.97
C PHE A 9 -29.97 -34.78 0.46
N GLN A 10 -30.57 -33.91 -0.35
CA GLN A 10 -30.32 -33.78 -1.79
C GLN A 10 -29.11 -32.90 -2.12
N TRP A 11 -28.28 -32.51 -1.15
CA TRP A 11 -27.17 -31.59 -1.36
C TRP A 11 -25.82 -32.28 -1.19
N GLN A 12 -24.91 -32.01 -2.12
CA GLN A 12 -23.49 -32.32 -2.03
C GLN A 12 -22.70 -31.00 -1.98
N PHE A 13 -22.01 -30.78 -0.87
CA PHE A 13 -21.18 -29.61 -0.64
C PHE A 13 -19.70 -29.97 -0.82
N ILE A 14 -19.02 -29.21 -1.67
CA ILE A 14 -17.60 -29.32 -1.99
C ILE A 14 -16.89 -28.05 -1.48
N PRO A 15 -16.42 -28.03 -0.21
CA PRO A 15 -15.90 -26.82 0.44
C PRO A 15 -14.73 -26.17 -0.32
N VAL A 16 -13.82 -26.98 -0.85
CA VAL A 16 -12.63 -26.49 -1.58
C VAL A 16 -12.98 -25.74 -2.87
N GLN A 17 -14.20 -25.92 -3.39
CA GLN A 17 -14.70 -25.22 -4.58
C GLN A 17 -15.78 -24.18 -4.22
N ASN A 18 -16.12 -24.02 -2.94
CA ASN A 18 -17.31 -23.29 -2.48
C ASN A 18 -18.59 -23.68 -3.23
N LEU A 19 -18.70 -24.95 -3.65
CA LEU A 19 -19.73 -25.41 -4.58
C LEU A 19 -20.74 -26.28 -3.85
N LEU A 20 -22.03 -25.96 -4.00
CA LEU A 20 -23.13 -26.75 -3.51
C LEU A 20 -23.94 -27.29 -4.69
N VAL A 21 -24.04 -28.61 -4.82
CA VAL A 21 -24.69 -29.30 -5.93
C VAL A 21 -25.96 -29.99 -5.43
N ASN A 22 -27.09 -29.76 -6.08
CA ASN A 22 -28.32 -30.49 -5.83
C ASN A 22 -28.31 -31.80 -6.63
N THR A 23 -28.37 -32.93 -5.96
CA THR A 23 -28.29 -34.26 -6.58
C THR A 23 -29.57 -34.67 -7.30
N ASP A 24 -30.71 -34.01 -7.02
CA ASP A 24 -32.01 -34.35 -7.63
C ASP A 24 -32.19 -33.73 -9.01
N ASP A 25 -31.75 -32.49 -9.20
CA ASP A 25 -31.89 -31.74 -10.47
C ASP A 25 -30.55 -31.37 -11.13
N GLY A 26 -29.42 -31.63 -10.48
CA GLY A 26 -28.07 -31.32 -10.96
C GLY A 26 -27.72 -29.83 -10.91
N SER A 27 -28.52 -29.00 -10.23
CA SER A 27 -28.26 -27.56 -10.11
C SER A 27 -27.03 -27.27 -9.24
N GLU A 28 -26.23 -26.30 -9.67
CA GLU A 28 -24.99 -25.90 -9.01
C GLU A 28 -25.10 -24.48 -8.45
N HIS A 29 -24.75 -24.31 -7.19
CA HIS A 29 -24.76 -23.04 -6.48
C HIS A 29 -23.38 -22.73 -5.90
N VAL A 30 -22.72 -21.72 -6.45
CA VAL A 30 -21.46 -21.19 -5.91
C VAL A 30 -21.76 -20.30 -4.71
N LEU A 31 -21.21 -20.66 -3.54
CA LEU A 31 -21.34 -19.91 -2.30
C LEU A 31 -20.26 -18.81 -2.23
N GLU A 32 -20.62 -17.65 -1.69
CA GLU A 32 -19.63 -16.65 -1.27
C GLU A 32 -18.72 -17.25 -0.19
N ALA A 33 -17.46 -16.82 -0.11
CA ALA A 33 -16.48 -17.40 0.82
C ALA A 33 -17.00 -17.49 2.27
N LYS A 34 -17.66 -16.45 2.78
CA LYS A 34 -18.22 -16.46 4.16
C LYS A 34 -19.48 -17.30 4.31
N GLN A 35 -20.22 -17.55 3.24
CA GLN A 35 -21.33 -18.51 3.28
C GLN A 35 -20.79 -19.94 3.33
N ALA A 36 -19.74 -20.24 2.56
CA ALA A 36 -19.06 -21.52 2.57
C ALA A 36 -18.40 -21.79 3.92
N ASP A 37 -17.59 -20.86 4.45
CA ASP A 37 -16.95 -20.96 5.77
C ASP A 37 -17.99 -21.22 6.89
N LEU A 38 -19.11 -20.48 6.87
CA LEU A 38 -20.18 -20.64 7.84
C LEU A 38 -20.84 -22.01 7.74
N LEU A 39 -21.11 -22.47 6.51
CA LEU A 39 -21.73 -23.76 6.27
C LEU A 39 -20.81 -24.91 6.67
N VAL A 40 -19.50 -24.84 6.35
CA VAL A 40 -18.49 -25.80 6.84
C VAL A 40 -18.52 -25.85 8.36
N PHE A 41 -18.41 -24.71 9.03
CA PHE A 41 -18.31 -24.68 10.48
C PHE A 41 -19.56 -25.25 11.16
N LEU A 42 -20.76 -24.94 10.63
CA LEU A 42 -22.01 -25.51 11.10
C LEU A 42 -22.13 -27.02 10.85
N ILE A 43 -21.62 -27.52 9.71
CA ILE A 43 -21.63 -28.95 9.36
C ILE A 43 -20.63 -29.73 10.22
N GLU A 44 -19.43 -29.19 10.46
CA GLU A 44 -18.44 -29.80 11.35
C GLU A 44 -18.96 -29.92 12.78
N HIS A 45 -19.78 -28.96 13.20
CA HIS A 45 -20.48 -28.96 14.49
C HIS A 45 -21.95 -29.38 14.38
N HIS A 46 -22.29 -30.25 13.41
CA HIS A 46 -23.66 -30.71 13.22
C HIS A 46 -24.25 -31.29 14.51
N GLN A 47 -25.56 -31.06 14.70
CA GLN A 47 -26.33 -31.40 15.90
C GLN A 47 -25.91 -30.68 17.20
N GLN A 48 -24.92 -29.77 17.17
CA GLN A 48 -24.56 -28.92 18.29
C GLN A 48 -25.11 -27.49 18.11
N ILE A 49 -25.35 -26.79 19.22
CA ILE A 49 -25.69 -25.36 19.17
C ILE A 49 -24.39 -24.57 19.12
N VAL A 50 -24.16 -23.91 18.00
CA VAL A 50 -23.05 -22.98 17.79
C VAL A 50 -23.54 -21.58 18.13
N SER A 51 -22.87 -20.92 19.08
CA SER A 51 -23.21 -19.56 19.51
C SER A 51 -22.87 -18.54 18.43
N ARG A 52 -23.43 -17.32 18.55
CA ARG A 52 -23.11 -16.24 17.60
C ARG A 52 -21.66 -15.82 17.73
N GLU A 53 -21.17 -15.76 18.96
CA GLU A 53 -19.78 -15.42 19.28
C GLU A 53 -18.84 -16.45 18.65
N GLN A 54 -19.16 -17.75 18.73
CA GLN A 54 -18.38 -18.80 18.07
C GLN A 54 -18.41 -18.65 16.55
N LEU A 55 -19.55 -18.32 15.95
CA LEU A 55 -19.63 -18.03 14.52
C LEU A 55 -18.77 -16.81 14.15
N VAL A 56 -18.84 -15.71 14.90
CA VAL A 56 -18.03 -14.51 14.67
C VAL A 56 -16.53 -14.81 14.81
N GLU A 57 -16.16 -15.57 15.83
CA GLU A 57 -14.78 -15.97 16.08
C GLU A 57 -14.24 -16.86 14.97
N HIS A 58 -14.97 -17.89 14.54
CA HIS A 58 -14.43 -18.90 13.62
C HIS A 58 -14.65 -18.56 12.14
N VAL A 59 -15.80 -17.98 11.79
CA VAL A 59 -16.12 -17.59 10.41
C VAL A 59 -15.56 -16.21 10.09
N TRP A 60 -15.59 -15.27 11.04
CA TRP A 60 -15.12 -13.90 10.84
C TRP A 60 -13.80 -13.57 11.56
N GLN A 61 -13.14 -14.56 12.19
CA GLN A 61 -11.78 -14.43 12.76
C GLN A 61 -11.68 -13.25 13.76
N ASN A 62 -12.66 -13.11 14.64
CA ASN A 62 -12.76 -12.03 15.62
C ASN A 62 -12.84 -10.59 15.05
N ARG A 63 -13.10 -10.42 13.74
CA ARG A 63 -13.50 -9.12 13.19
C ARG A 63 -14.87 -8.75 13.76
N TYR A 64 -15.03 -7.52 14.27
CA TYR A 64 -16.32 -7.06 14.78
C TYR A 64 -17.35 -6.98 13.63
N VAL A 65 -18.28 -7.93 13.60
CA VAL A 65 -19.42 -7.94 12.67
C VAL A 65 -20.72 -7.77 13.43
N ASP A 66 -21.65 -7.02 12.84
CA ASP A 66 -22.96 -6.79 13.46
C ASP A 66 -23.85 -8.04 13.37
N ASP A 67 -24.86 -8.10 14.24
CA ASP A 67 -25.84 -9.22 14.26
C ASP A 67 -26.55 -9.39 12.92
N LYS A 68 -26.70 -8.31 12.16
CA LYS A 68 -27.34 -8.32 10.83
C LYS A 68 -26.51 -9.13 9.83
N THR A 69 -25.18 -9.06 9.91
CA THR A 69 -24.27 -9.79 9.02
C THR A 69 -24.42 -11.30 9.21
N VAL A 70 -24.39 -11.80 10.46
CA VAL A 70 -24.58 -13.23 10.76
C VAL A 70 -25.98 -13.70 10.31
N ASN A 71 -27.02 -12.93 10.65
CA ASN A 71 -28.40 -13.28 10.31
C ASN A 71 -28.65 -13.29 8.80
N SER A 72 -28.08 -12.32 8.06
CA SER A 72 -28.22 -12.25 6.61
C SER A 72 -27.51 -13.40 5.91
N THR A 73 -26.32 -13.80 6.38
CA THR A 73 -25.55 -14.93 5.86
C THR A 73 -26.32 -16.24 6.05
N ILE A 74 -26.86 -16.49 7.24
CA ILE A 74 -27.73 -17.65 7.53
C ILE A 74 -28.98 -17.64 6.63
N SER A 75 -29.57 -16.47 6.41
CA SER A 75 -30.77 -16.34 5.57
C SER A 75 -30.49 -16.64 4.10
N ARG A 76 -29.32 -16.23 3.58
CA ARG A 76 -28.89 -16.56 2.22
C ARG A 76 -28.66 -18.06 2.03
N ILE A 77 -27.95 -18.70 2.97
CA ILE A 77 -27.71 -20.15 2.93
C ILE A 77 -29.04 -20.92 2.95
N ARG A 78 -29.98 -20.56 3.84
CA ARG A 78 -31.32 -21.18 3.88
C ARG A 78 -32.10 -21.00 2.59
N LYS A 79 -31.97 -19.83 1.94
CA LYS A 79 -32.64 -19.57 0.65
C LYS A 79 -32.10 -20.48 -0.46
N ILE A 80 -30.79 -20.76 -0.45
CA ILE A 80 -30.14 -21.65 -1.42
C ILE A 80 -30.55 -23.10 -1.17
N LEU A 81 -30.52 -23.55 0.09
CA LEU A 81 -30.83 -24.93 0.47
C LEU A 81 -32.29 -25.34 0.23
N GLY A 82 -33.20 -24.37 0.13
CA GLY A 82 -34.63 -24.63 -0.01
C GLY A 82 -35.22 -25.30 1.25
N GLY A 83 -36.49 -25.69 1.17
CA GLY A 83 -37.17 -26.39 2.28
C GLY A 83 -37.65 -25.49 3.43
N ASN A 84 -38.05 -26.10 4.55
CA ASN A 84 -38.52 -25.36 5.72
C ASN A 84 -37.34 -24.67 6.43
N ILE A 85 -37.56 -23.47 6.99
CA ILE A 85 -36.52 -22.62 7.60
C ILE A 85 -35.67 -23.33 8.69
N ASN A 86 -36.16 -24.43 9.26
CA ASN A 86 -35.49 -25.20 10.30
C ASN A 86 -35.04 -26.61 9.87
N GLU A 87 -35.16 -26.95 8.58
CA GLU A 87 -34.85 -28.29 8.05
C GLU A 87 -33.34 -28.56 7.97
N TYR A 88 -32.55 -27.53 7.63
CA TYR A 88 -31.10 -27.61 7.53
C TYR A 88 -30.39 -26.89 8.68
N ILE A 89 -30.71 -25.60 8.86
CA ILE A 89 -30.14 -24.76 9.92
C ILE A 89 -31.29 -24.33 10.84
N LYS A 90 -31.24 -24.69 12.12
CA LYS A 90 -32.26 -24.32 13.11
C LYS A 90 -31.79 -23.13 13.96
N THR A 91 -32.66 -22.14 14.15
CA THR A 91 -32.39 -21.01 15.06
C THR A 91 -32.79 -21.38 16.48
N HIS A 92 -31.87 -21.18 17.43
CA HIS A 92 -32.14 -21.27 18.87
C HIS A 92 -32.13 -19.86 19.47
N PRO A 93 -33.28 -19.26 19.81
CA PRO A 93 -33.36 -17.89 20.33
C PRO A 93 -32.40 -17.67 21.51
N LYS A 94 -31.62 -16.58 21.45
CA LYS A 94 -30.60 -16.20 22.46
C LYS A 94 -29.46 -17.20 22.68
N LYS A 95 -29.41 -18.31 21.93
CA LYS A 95 -28.36 -19.34 22.07
C LYS A 95 -27.49 -19.50 20.83
N GLY A 96 -28.05 -19.38 19.63
CA GLY A 96 -27.28 -19.50 18.38
C GLY A 96 -27.99 -20.30 17.30
N TYR A 97 -27.23 -21.11 16.56
CA TYR A 97 -27.69 -21.88 15.41
C TYR A 97 -27.18 -23.32 15.48
N SER A 98 -27.89 -24.27 14.86
CA SER A 98 -27.43 -25.65 14.74
C SER A 98 -27.72 -26.20 13.35
N PHE A 99 -26.79 -26.94 12.77
CA PHE A 99 -27.05 -27.73 11.56
C PHE A 99 -27.71 -29.05 11.97
N VAL A 100 -28.91 -29.33 11.48
CA VAL A 100 -29.74 -30.46 11.94
C VAL A 100 -29.95 -31.54 10.87
N ALA A 101 -29.55 -31.28 9.63
CA ALA A 101 -29.58 -32.28 8.57
C ALA A 101 -28.54 -33.39 8.84
N PRO A 102 -28.86 -34.68 8.58
CA PRO A 102 -27.88 -35.76 8.66
C PRO A 102 -26.75 -35.55 7.64
N VAL A 103 -25.49 -35.61 8.09
CA VAL A 103 -24.30 -35.38 7.26
C VAL A 103 -23.50 -36.67 7.09
N ILE A 104 -23.09 -36.96 5.85
CA ILE A 104 -22.13 -38.01 5.51
C ILE A 104 -20.87 -37.32 4.97
N SER A 105 -19.70 -37.58 5.58
CA SER A 105 -18.41 -37.11 5.09
C SER A 105 -17.71 -38.21 4.29
N ASN A 106 -17.49 -37.98 3.00
CA ASN A 106 -16.80 -38.93 2.14
C ASN A 106 -15.33 -38.54 2.03
N SER A 107 -14.45 -39.31 2.68
CA SER A 107 -13.01 -39.23 2.44
C SER A 107 -12.68 -40.13 1.24
N THR A 108 -12.32 -39.53 0.10
CA THR A 108 -11.91 -40.29 -1.08
C THR A 108 -10.56 -40.98 -0.84
N GLN A 109 -10.59 -42.20 -0.28
CA GLN A 109 -9.52 -43.17 -0.46
C GLN A 109 -9.68 -43.85 -1.82
N LYS A 110 -8.65 -43.73 -2.64
CA LYS A 110 -8.53 -44.33 -3.98
C LYS A 110 -8.58 -45.87 -3.87
N PRO A 111 -9.41 -46.60 -4.65
CA PRO A 111 -9.52 -48.05 -4.50
C PRO A 111 -8.36 -48.79 -5.20
N GLU A 112 -7.78 -49.79 -4.52
CA GLU A 112 -6.88 -50.78 -5.12
C GLU A 112 -7.67 -51.78 -5.99
N LEU A 113 -7.30 -51.86 -7.27
CA LEU A 113 -7.84 -52.84 -8.22
C LEU A 113 -7.14 -54.20 -8.05
N LYS A 114 -7.90 -55.23 -7.63
CA LYS A 114 -7.50 -56.64 -7.74
C LYS A 114 -7.62 -57.12 -9.18
N VAL A 115 -6.50 -57.44 -9.83
CA VAL A 115 -6.47 -58.05 -11.17
C VAL A 115 -6.37 -59.57 -11.04
N LYS A 116 -7.34 -60.28 -11.65
CA LYS A 116 -7.30 -61.74 -11.83
C LYS A 116 -6.25 -62.12 -12.89
N THR A 117 -5.49 -63.16 -12.59
CA THR A 117 -4.49 -63.80 -13.45
C THR A 117 -5.13 -64.58 -14.60
N SER A 118 -4.58 -64.45 -15.81
CA SER A 118 -4.51 -65.55 -16.79
C SER A 118 -3.60 -65.22 -17.98
N ASN A 119 -2.59 -66.10 -18.11
CA ASN A 119 -1.88 -66.58 -19.30
C ASN A 119 -0.75 -65.82 -20.01
N LYS A 120 0.29 -66.63 -20.20
CA LYS A 120 1.65 -66.39 -20.69
C LYS A 120 1.67 -66.25 -22.21
N ARG A 121 2.31 -65.18 -22.72
CA ARG A 121 3.25 -65.16 -23.86
C ARG A 121 3.59 -63.70 -24.23
N GLY A 122 4.82 -63.27 -23.97
CA GLY A 122 5.32 -61.96 -24.42
C GLY A 122 6.53 -61.40 -23.66
N LEU A 123 7.56 -62.22 -23.38
CA LEU A 123 8.70 -61.88 -22.51
C LEU A 123 9.78 -60.99 -23.17
N LEU A 124 9.49 -60.21 -24.21
CA LEU A 124 10.49 -59.30 -24.83
C LEU A 124 10.05 -57.83 -24.94
N ILE A 125 8.78 -57.51 -24.71
CA ILE A 125 8.27 -56.13 -24.66
C ILE A 125 8.30 -55.58 -23.22
N GLY A 126 8.40 -56.46 -22.22
CA GLY A 126 8.33 -56.09 -20.80
C GLY A 126 9.52 -55.29 -20.27
N VAL A 127 10.74 -55.48 -20.81
CA VAL A 127 11.94 -54.82 -20.25
C VAL A 127 12.03 -53.34 -20.65
N THR A 128 11.68 -53.00 -21.90
CA THR A 128 11.65 -51.60 -22.36
C THR A 128 10.48 -50.84 -21.75
N SER A 129 9.31 -51.46 -21.61
CA SER A 129 8.18 -50.88 -20.90
C SER A 129 8.47 -50.67 -19.41
N LEU A 130 9.17 -51.60 -18.75
CA LEU A 130 9.54 -51.46 -17.34
C LEU A 130 10.56 -50.33 -17.13
N CYS A 131 11.56 -50.17 -18.00
CA CYS A 131 12.48 -49.05 -17.94
C CYS A 131 11.78 -47.70 -18.21
N LEU A 132 10.84 -47.64 -19.14
CA LEU A 132 10.04 -46.43 -19.40
C LEU A 132 9.10 -46.11 -18.23
N ILE A 133 8.52 -47.11 -17.59
CA ILE A 133 7.69 -46.93 -16.39
C ILE A 133 8.54 -46.49 -15.20
N ILE A 134 9.72 -47.07 -14.99
CA ILE A 134 10.64 -46.63 -13.93
C ILE A 134 11.14 -45.20 -14.21
N PHE A 135 11.42 -44.86 -15.46
CA PHE A 135 11.80 -43.49 -15.84
C PHE A 135 10.64 -42.52 -15.67
N ALA A 136 9.41 -42.92 -16.03
CA ALA A 136 8.20 -42.12 -15.83
C ALA A 136 7.85 -41.96 -14.35
N ILE A 137 8.06 -42.99 -13.52
CA ILE A 137 7.89 -42.93 -12.06
C ILE A 137 8.98 -42.06 -11.44
N ALA A 138 10.25 -42.18 -11.87
CA ALA A 138 11.33 -41.32 -11.40
C ALA A 138 11.11 -39.85 -11.82
N ALA A 139 10.61 -39.61 -13.03
CA ALA A 139 10.21 -38.29 -13.51
C ALA A 139 9.00 -37.76 -12.73
N ALA A 140 7.98 -38.59 -12.48
CA ALA A 140 6.81 -38.24 -11.67
C ALA A 140 7.18 -37.98 -10.22
N LEU A 141 8.12 -38.73 -9.63
CA LEU A 141 8.65 -38.49 -8.28
C LEU A 141 9.47 -37.21 -8.22
N LYS A 142 10.25 -36.87 -9.26
CA LYS A 142 10.89 -35.56 -9.39
C LYS A 142 9.88 -34.42 -9.54
N ILE A 143 8.81 -34.63 -10.30
CA ILE A 143 7.72 -33.64 -10.45
C ILE A 143 6.95 -33.47 -9.15
N LEU A 144 6.70 -34.55 -8.41
CA LEU A 144 6.07 -34.54 -7.08
C LEU A 144 6.99 -33.94 -6.01
N GLN A 145 8.32 -34.08 -6.12
CA GLN A 145 9.27 -33.34 -5.28
C GLN A 145 9.39 -31.86 -5.68
N GLN A 146 9.20 -31.51 -6.96
CA GLN A 146 9.19 -30.12 -7.44
C GLN A 146 7.90 -29.38 -7.11
N GLN A 147 6.78 -30.11 -7.03
CA GLN A 147 5.53 -29.68 -6.43
C GLN A 147 5.70 -29.75 -4.91
N GLY A 148 6.51 -28.84 -4.38
CA GLY A 148 6.63 -28.63 -2.94
C GLY A 148 5.24 -28.51 -2.35
N ILE A 149 4.82 -29.54 -1.62
CA ILE A 149 3.75 -29.44 -0.65
C ILE A 149 4.29 -28.43 0.36
N THR A 150 3.97 -27.16 0.16
CA THR A 150 4.13 -26.14 1.18
C THR A 150 3.33 -26.65 2.36
N GLN A 151 4.04 -27.08 3.41
CA GLN A 151 3.39 -27.24 4.71
C GLN A 151 2.66 -25.92 4.99
N PRO A 152 1.43 -25.95 5.52
CA PRO A 152 0.81 -24.73 5.99
C PRO A 152 1.81 -24.09 6.95
N LEU A 153 2.20 -22.85 6.65
CA LEU A 153 3.07 -22.08 7.53
C LEU A 153 2.50 -22.20 8.95
N ALA A 154 3.33 -22.59 9.92
CA ALA A 154 2.92 -22.49 11.30
C ALA A 154 2.47 -21.05 11.54
N ASN A 155 1.34 -20.87 12.22
CA ASN A 155 0.88 -19.55 12.67
C ASN A 155 1.78 -19.10 13.81
N ASP A 156 3.06 -18.83 13.51
CA ASP A 156 3.99 -18.36 14.49
C ASP A 156 3.68 -16.89 14.78
N THR A 157 3.22 -16.65 16.01
CA THR A 157 3.03 -15.30 16.52
C THR A 157 4.40 -14.62 16.57
N PRO A 158 4.56 -13.46 15.91
CA PRO A 158 5.84 -12.77 15.88
C PRO A 158 6.17 -12.28 17.29
N THR A 159 7.43 -12.45 17.69
CA THR A 159 7.90 -11.98 19.00
C THR A 159 8.51 -10.59 18.84
N PRO A 160 8.02 -9.56 19.55
CA PRO A 160 8.64 -8.24 19.52
C PRO A 160 10.05 -8.33 20.12
N ILE A 161 11.02 -7.68 19.48
CA ILE A 161 12.42 -7.65 19.94
C ILE A 161 12.90 -6.24 20.30
N THR A 162 12.01 -5.27 20.19
CA THR A 162 12.19 -3.85 20.51
C THR A 162 10.84 -3.27 20.94
N ASP A 163 10.87 -2.17 21.69
CA ASP A 163 9.69 -1.57 22.32
C ASP A 163 9.80 -0.04 22.49
N TYR A 164 10.63 0.64 21.69
CA TYR A 164 10.74 2.10 21.78
C TYR A 164 9.50 2.81 21.24
N ILE A 165 9.17 3.95 21.85
CA ILE A 165 8.16 4.88 21.32
C ILE A 165 8.80 5.64 20.15
N GLY A 166 8.17 5.60 18.97
CA GLY A 166 8.73 6.12 17.74
C GLY A 166 8.76 5.11 16.60
N TRP A 167 9.56 5.37 15.56
CA TRP A 167 9.65 4.48 14.40
C TRP A 167 10.92 3.65 14.41
N GLU A 168 10.79 2.38 14.09
CA GLU A 168 11.89 1.43 14.06
C GLU A 168 11.89 0.71 12.72
N MET A 169 12.99 0.80 11.98
CA MET A 169 13.01 0.43 10.56
C MET A 169 14.39 -0.01 10.07
N PHE A 170 14.44 -0.56 8.85
CA PHE A 170 15.67 -1.03 8.20
C PHE A 170 16.54 -1.96 9.07
N PRO A 171 15.98 -3.08 9.61
CA PRO A 171 16.80 -4.03 10.35
C PRO A 171 17.87 -4.64 9.45
N GLN A 172 19.05 -4.89 10.01
CA GLN A 172 20.15 -5.66 9.43
C GLN A 172 20.83 -6.46 10.54
N ILE A 173 21.24 -7.69 10.26
CA ILE A 173 21.74 -8.63 11.27
C ILE A 173 23.10 -9.17 10.84
N ASN A 174 24.07 -9.17 11.74
CA ASN A 174 25.37 -9.77 11.50
C ASN A 174 25.46 -11.22 12.00
N SER A 175 26.61 -11.87 11.79
CA SER A 175 26.89 -13.25 12.21
C SER A 175 26.86 -13.45 13.73
N ASP A 176 27.07 -12.40 14.51
CA ASP A 176 27.07 -12.43 15.98
C ASP A 176 25.67 -12.17 16.57
N ASN A 177 24.62 -12.19 15.74
CA ASN A 177 23.24 -11.88 16.13
C ASN A 177 23.08 -10.47 16.76
N LEU A 178 23.86 -9.50 16.26
CA LEU A 178 23.65 -8.08 16.51
C LEU A 178 22.70 -7.50 15.45
N LEU A 179 21.62 -6.90 15.93
CA LEU A 179 20.64 -6.17 15.14
C LEU A 179 21.05 -4.71 15.06
N ALA A 180 21.37 -4.24 13.86
CA ALA A 180 21.46 -2.82 13.55
C ALA A 180 20.15 -2.35 12.91
N TYR A 181 19.64 -1.20 13.33
CA TYR A 181 18.38 -0.65 12.82
C TYR A 181 18.33 0.87 13.01
N ILE A 182 17.39 1.50 12.32
CA ILE A 182 17.06 2.91 12.50
C ILE A 182 15.96 3.05 13.54
N TYR A 183 16.16 3.95 14.49
CA TYR A 183 15.17 4.43 15.43
C TYR A 183 14.94 5.94 15.20
N TYR A 184 13.71 6.34 14.92
CA TYR A 184 13.30 7.74 14.83
C TYR A 184 12.44 8.09 16.05
N ASP A 185 12.97 8.96 16.90
CA ASP A 185 12.24 9.52 18.03
C ASP A 185 11.29 10.60 17.52
N THR A 186 9.98 10.33 17.57
CA THR A 186 8.93 11.23 17.10
C THR A 186 8.78 12.48 17.98
N GLU A 187 9.19 12.44 19.25
CA GLU A 187 9.10 13.57 20.17
C GLU A 187 10.24 14.56 19.91
N SER A 188 11.49 14.07 19.91
CA SER A 188 12.66 14.92 19.65
C SER A 188 12.94 15.15 18.16
N ARG A 189 12.24 14.43 17.28
CA ARG A 189 12.44 14.41 15.82
C ARG A 189 13.87 14.07 15.40
N THR A 190 14.52 13.23 16.16
CA THR A 190 15.91 12.84 15.97
C THR A 190 15.99 11.40 15.48
N THR A 191 16.85 11.14 14.50
CA THR A 191 17.13 9.79 14.02
C THR A 191 18.37 9.21 14.69
N TYR A 192 18.34 7.92 14.98
CA TYR A 192 19.44 7.16 15.52
C TYR A 192 19.67 5.88 14.72
N THR A 193 20.92 5.50 14.55
CA THR A 193 21.29 4.10 14.28
C THR A 193 21.56 3.42 15.61
N LYS A 194 20.80 2.37 15.92
CA LYS A 194 20.96 1.56 17.11
C LYS A 194 21.49 0.19 16.76
N VAL A 195 22.30 -0.38 17.66
CA VAL A 195 22.74 -1.77 17.61
C VAL A 195 22.46 -2.45 18.93
N GLN A 196 21.85 -3.62 18.89
CA GLN A 196 21.54 -4.42 20.08
C GLN A 196 21.65 -5.93 19.83
N THR A 197 21.69 -6.70 20.91
CA THR A 197 21.58 -8.17 20.85
C THR A 197 20.16 -8.63 20.55
N ILE A 198 20.02 -9.75 19.85
CA ILE A 198 18.73 -10.33 19.41
C ILE A 198 18.15 -11.38 20.38
N ALA A 199 18.85 -11.75 21.45
CA ALA A 199 18.40 -12.84 22.33
C ALA A 199 17.07 -12.51 23.04
N SER A 200 16.06 -13.37 22.86
CA SER A 200 14.66 -13.24 23.32
C SER A 200 14.44 -12.95 24.81
N ARG A 201 15.50 -12.93 25.63
CA ARG A 201 15.44 -12.62 27.08
C ARG A 201 16.56 -11.71 27.58
N ASN A 202 17.47 -11.24 26.71
CA ASN A 202 18.59 -10.40 27.13
C ASN A 202 19.01 -9.43 26.01
N ILE A 203 18.12 -8.46 25.75
CA ILE A 203 18.38 -7.36 24.84
C ILE A 203 19.32 -6.37 25.53
N ARG A 204 20.46 -6.09 24.90
CA ARG A 204 21.44 -5.12 25.35
C ARG A 204 21.78 -4.21 24.18
N GLU A 205 21.51 -2.92 24.32
CA GLU A 205 22.03 -1.90 23.41
C GLU A 205 23.56 -1.84 23.53
N VAL A 206 24.25 -1.96 22.41
CA VAL A 206 25.73 -1.95 22.31
C VAL A 206 26.26 -0.72 21.57
N LEU A 207 25.41 -0.04 20.79
CA LEU A 207 25.75 1.18 20.08
C LEU A 207 24.50 2.03 19.83
N SER A 208 24.64 3.34 19.95
CA SER A 208 23.61 4.32 19.57
C SER A 208 24.27 5.55 18.96
N LEU A 209 23.99 5.80 17.68
CA LEU A 209 24.59 6.87 16.89
C LEU A 209 23.51 7.87 16.48
N LYS A 210 23.62 9.10 16.96
CA LYS A 210 22.71 10.20 16.62
C LYS A 210 22.96 10.69 15.19
N GLU A 211 21.90 11.01 14.45
CA GLU A 211 21.93 11.46 13.04
C GLU A 211 22.72 10.50 12.11
N ALA A 212 22.66 9.20 12.40
CA ALA A 212 23.23 8.14 11.58
C ALA A 212 22.12 7.32 10.92
N TYR A 213 22.31 6.99 9.65
CA TYR A 213 21.26 6.49 8.77
C TYR A 213 21.72 5.27 7.95
N PHE A 214 20.76 4.44 7.54
CA PHE A 214 20.96 3.28 6.68
C PHE A 214 22.11 2.34 7.11
N PRO A 215 22.08 1.77 8.34
CA PRO A 215 23.10 0.84 8.78
C PRO A 215 23.19 -0.36 7.85
N THR A 216 24.41 -0.75 7.49
CA THR A 216 24.69 -1.98 6.74
C THR A 216 25.94 -2.64 7.29
N TRP A 217 25.86 -3.95 7.52
CA TRP A 217 27.01 -4.74 7.96
C TRP A 217 27.92 -5.06 6.78
N SER A 218 29.23 -5.23 7.05
CA SER A 218 30.14 -5.96 6.18
C SER A 218 29.64 -7.40 6.00
N ASN A 219 30.05 -8.05 4.92
CA ASN A 219 29.72 -9.47 4.70
C ASN A 219 30.23 -10.37 5.84
N GLU A 220 31.40 -10.06 6.39
CA GLU A 220 31.97 -10.77 7.55
C GLU A 220 31.27 -10.43 8.87
N GLY A 221 30.41 -9.41 8.89
CA GLY A 221 29.67 -8.99 10.08
C GLY A 221 30.47 -8.23 11.14
N ASP A 222 31.73 -7.89 10.85
CA ASP A 222 32.68 -7.26 11.78
C ASP A 222 32.76 -5.73 11.68
N THR A 223 32.09 -5.13 10.70
CA THR A 223 32.14 -3.69 10.45
C THR A 223 30.74 -3.18 10.17
N LEU A 224 30.32 -2.16 10.91
CA LEU A 224 29.07 -1.46 10.68
C LEU A 224 29.34 -0.19 9.87
N TYR A 225 28.70 -0.06 8.72
CA TYR A 225 28.70 1.14 7.89
C TYR A 225 27.39 1.89 8.03
N TYR A 226 27.41 3.21 7.92
CA TYR A 226 26.23 4.07 7.95
C TYR A 226 26.50 5.38 7.19
N GLN A 227 25.44 6.11 6.86
CA GLN A 227 25.54 7.48 6.36
C GLN A 227 25.32 8.48 7.50
N GLN A 228 26.02 9.61 7.45
CA GLN A 228 25.67 10.82 8.20
C GLN A 228 25.47 11.97 7.23
N TRP A 229 24.54 12.87 7.53
CA TRP A 229 24.36 14.07 6.74
C TRP A 229 23.78 15.22 7.55
N ASP A 230 24.01 16.43 7.06
CA ASP A 230 23.35 17.65 7.49
C ASP A 230 22.74 18.39 6.28
N ALA A 231 22.45 19.68 6.42
CA ALA A 231 21.89 20.48 5.33
C ALA A 231 22.83 20.66 4.11
N ASN A 232 24.14 20.49 4.31
CA ASN A 232 25.20 20.81 3.36
C ASN A 232 26.19 19.66 3.11
N SER A 233 26.28 18.67 4.01
CA SER A 233 27.26 17.59 3.95
C SER A 233 26.61 16.20 4.00
N CYS A 234 27.27 15.21 3.40
CA CYS A 234 26.93 13.79 3.49
C CYS A 234 28.22 12.97 3.49
N THR A 235 28.34 12.02 4.41
CA THR A 235 29.48 11.11 4.53
C THR A 235 29.01 9.67 4.69
N TYR A 236 29.79 8.74 4.13
CA TYR A 236 29.76 7.34 4.52
C TYR A 236 30.78 7.14 5.64
N GLU A 237 30.35 6.55 6.74
CA GLU A 237 31.18 6.27 7.91
C GLU A 237 31.12 4.79 8.29
N TYR A 238 32.07 4.38 9.13
CA TYR A 238 32.09 3.04 9.68
C TYR A 238 32.67 2.96 11.09
N GLN A 239 32.31 1.89 11.80
CA GLN A 239 32.92 1.45 13.05
C GLN A 239 33.13 -0.06 13.02
N LYS A 240 34.29 -0.50 13.52
CA LYS A 240 34.62 -1.93 13.63
C LYS A 240 34.11 -2.50 14.93
N LEU A 241 33.50 -3.68 14.87
CA LEU A 241 33.13 -4.48 16.02
C LEU A 241 34.40 -5.13 16.61
N LEU A 242 34.64 -4.88 17.89
CA LEU A 242 35.78 -5.40 18.63
C LEU A 242 35.42 -6.71 19.34
N ALA A 243 36.44 -7.49 19.73
CA ALA A 243 36.24 -8.81 20.33
C ALA A 243 35.44 -8.81 21.65
N ASP A 244 35.38 -7.68 22.35
CA ASP A 244 34.57 -7.47 23.57
C ASP A 244 33.14 -6.98 23.27
N GLN A 245 32.72 -7.02 22.01
CA GLN A 245 31.45 -6.50 21.49
C GLN A 245 31.26 -4.99 21.66
N THR A 246 32.35 -4.24 21.79
CA THR A 246 32.34 -2.78 21.69
C THR A 246 32.70 -2.34 20.27
N PHE A 247 32.54 -1.04 19.97
CA PHE A 247 32.85 -0.48 18.66
C PHE A 247 34.07 0.43 18.71
N SER A 248 34.85 0.43 17.62
CA SER A 248 35.89 1.43 17.40
C SER A 248 35.31 2.84 17.31
N LYS A 249 36.16 3.87 17.38
CA LYS A 249 35.70 5.23 17.06
C LYS A 249 35.20 5.33 15.61
N PRO A 250 34.24 6.22 15.31
CA PRO A 250 33.80 6.53 13.95
C PRO A 250 34.97 6.87 13.03
N GLN A 251 34.94 6.34 11.82
CA GLN A 251 35.89 6.65 10.75
C GLN A 251 35.12 6.97 9.47
N GLN A 252 35.52 8.03 8.77
CA GLN A 252 34.94 8.36 7.47
C GLN A 252 35.52 7.43 6.39
N LEU A 253 34.65 6.85 5.58
CA LEU A 253 34.99 6.03 4.42
C LEU A 253 35.09 6.88 3.14
N ALA A 254 34.05 7.66 2.86
CA ALA A 254 33.94 8.49 1.66
C ALA A 254 32.94 9.63 1.87
N THR A 255 32.94 10.63 0.99
CA THR A 255 31.90 11.66 0.95
C THR A 255 30.78 11.28 -0.02
N CYS A 256 29.56 11.72 0.24
CA CYS A 256 28.41 11.56 -0.64
C CYS A 256 27.79 12.90 -1.02
N SER A 257 27.01 12.89 -2.10
CA SER A 257 26.08 13.98 -2.42
C SER A 257 24.75 13.80 -1.67
N LEU A 258 24.05 14.89 -1.35
CA LEU A 258 22.70 14.84 -0.76
C LEU A 258 21.68 14.10 -1.63
N ALA A 259 21.95 13.97 -2.94
CA ALA A 259 21.13 13.20 -3.87
C ALA A 259 21.30 11.67 -3.72
N GLU A 260 22.35 11.23 -3.01
CA GLU A 260 22.75 9.83 -2.78
C GLU A 260 22.26 9.28 -1.44
N ARG A 261 21.52 10.08 -0.66
CA ARG A 261 20.89 9.64 0.60
C ARG A 261 19.90 8.52 0.32
N SER A 262 20.33 7.29 0.59
CA SER A 262 19.61 6.07 0.26
C SER A 262 20.25 4.88 0.97
N LEU A 263 19.54 3.75 0.96
CA LEU A 263 20.15 2.47 1.32
C LEU A 263 21.33 2.16 0.39
N PHE A 264 22.40 1.64 0.96
CA PHE A 264 23.61 1.31 0.23
C PHE A 264 24.14 -0.08 0.62
N SER A 265 25.08 -0.58 -0.17
CA SER A 265 25.84 -1.81 0.09
C SER A 265 27.31 -1.57 -0.26
N ILE A 266 28.22 -2.27 0.40
CA ILE A 266 29.67 -2.17 0.16
C ILE A 266 30.18 -3.56 -0.21
N ASP A 267 31.09 -3.63 -1.18
CA ASP A 267 31.72 -4.90 -1.54
C ASP A 267 32.74 -5.38 -0.50
N ASN A 268 33.04 -6.67 -0.54
CA ASN A 268 33.94 -7.32 0.42
C ASN A 268 35.37 -6.73 0.39
N ASN A 269 35.78 -6.17 -0.75
CA ASN A 269 37.09 -5.54 -0.93
C ASN A 269 37.12 -4.06 -0.51
N GLN A 270 35.98 -3.48 -0.11
CA GLN A 270 35.83 -2.05 0.21
C GLN A 270 36.35 -1.14 -0.92
N GLN A 271 36.12 -1.56 -2.16
CA GLN A 271 36.42 -0.77 -3.35
C GLN A 271 35.19 0.02 -3.80
N TRP A 272 34.00 -0.56 -3.67
CA TRP A 272 32.77 -0.02 -4.26
C TRP A 272 31.67 0.17 -3.22
N ILE A 273 31.03 1.35 -3.26
CA ILE A 273 29.75 1.61 -2.61
C ILE A 273 28.66 1.57 -3.68
N TYR A 274 27.68 0.70 -3.50
CA TYR A 274 26.49 0.61 -4.36
C TYR A 274 25.32 1.31 -3.67
N PHE A 275 24.55 2.10 -4.42
CA PHE A 275 23.44 2.91 -3.90
C PHE A 275 22.47 3.24 -5.02
N ASP A 276 21.27 3.72 -4.68
CA ASP A 276 20.38 4.36 -5.65
C ASP A 276 20.53 5.88 -5.63
N GLY A 277 20.51 6.51 -6.79
CA GLY A 277 20.72 7.96 -6.90
C GLY A 277 20.01 8.54 -8.11
N VAL A 278 19.78 9.85 -8.09
CA VAL A 278 19.12 10.57 -9.19
C VAL A 278 19.95 10.41 -10.48
N ALA A 279 19.32 9.93 -11.55
CA ALA A 279 19.91 9.79 -12.87
C ALA A 279 20.35 11.16 -13.43
N GLN A 280 21.25 11.16 -14.42
CA GLN A 280 21.72 12.41 -15.04
C GLN A 280 20.61 13.26 -15.66
N ASP A 281 19.48 12.66 -16.06
CA ASP A 281 18.32 13.38 -16.59
C ASP A 281 17.46 14.08 -15.51
N GLY A 282 17.74 13.82 -14.24
CA GLY A 282 17.01 14.37 -13.09
C GLY A 282 15.62 13.79 -12.86
N LYS A 283 15.20 12.76 -13.61
CA LYS A 283 13.81 12.29 -13.63
C LYS A 283 13.55 11.02 -12.85
N SER A 284 14.51 10.10 -12.82
CA SER A 284 14.39 8.80 -12.14
C SER A 284 15.56 8.54 -11.19
N ARG A 285 15.36 7.64 -10.23
CA ARG A 285 16.43 7.05 -9.42
C ARG A 285 16.89 5.75 -10.05
N ILE A 286 18.21 5.55 -10.07
CA ILE A 286 18.86 4.39 -10.67
C ILE A 286 19.95 3.86 -9.75
N ILE A 287 20.27 2.57 -9.89
CA ILE A 287 21.40 1.96 -9.19
C ILE A 287 22.71 2.49 -9.79
N LYS A 288 23.59 2.94 -8.90
CA LYS A 288 24.93 3.44 -9.19
C LYS A 288 25.96 2.74 -8.29
N ARG A 289 27.23 2.90 -8.65
CA ARG A 289 28.36 2.57 -7.77
C ARG A 289 29.39 3.69 -7.72
N ARG A 290 30.05 3.86 -6.59
CA ARG A 290 31.16 4.79 -6.36
C ARG A 290 32.42 4.03 -6.02
N ASP A 291 33.50 4.31 -6.72
CA ASP A 291 34.82 3.83 -6.36
C ASP A 291 35.33 4.67 -5.17
N ILE A 292 35.61 4.01 -4.06
CA ILE A 292 35.99 4.66 -2.80
C ILE A 292 37.34 5.39 -2.91
N THR A 293 38.24 4.90 -3.76
CA THR A 293 39.60 5.46 -3.89
C THR A 293 39.66 6.63 -4.86
N THR A 294 38.97 6.52 -5.98
CA THR A 294 39.01 7.52 -7.07
C THR A 294 37.85 8.51 -7.04
N ASP A 295 36.86 8.26 -6.19
CA ASP A 295 35.60 9.02 -6.09
C ASP A 295 34.74 9.00 -7.36
N LYS A 296 35.06 8.14 -8.32
CA LYS A 296 34.35 8.01 -9.58
C LYS A 296 33.00 7.32 -9.37
N VAL A 297 31.93 7.91 -9.91
CA VAL A 297 30.57 7.33 -9.88
C VAL A 297 30.19 6.77 -11.25
N GLU A 298 29.62 5.56 -11.25
CA GLU A 298 29.16 4.84 -12.44
C GLU A 298 27.68 4.46 -12.32
N GLU A 299 26.94 4.58 -13.42
CA GLU A 299 25.54 4.16 -13.51
C GLU A 299 25.46 2.70 -13.94
N LEU A 300 24.73 1.88 -13.18
CA LEU A 300 24.62 0.44 -13.45
C LEU A 300 23.29 0.05 -14.11
N THR A 301 22.28 0.90 -13.98
CA THR A 301 20.92 0.63 -14.48
C THR A 301 20.37 1.83 -15.24
N ARG A 302 19.48 1.55 -16.20
CA ARG A 302 18.73 2.55 -16.97
C ARG A 302 17.31 2.02 -17.19
N PRO A 303 16.37 2.31 -16.28
CA PRO A 303 15.01 1.86 -16.43
C PRO A 303 14.32 2.60 -17.58
N GLY A 304 13.26 2.02 -18.15
CA GLY A 304 12.55 2.60 -19.30
C GLY A 304 11.88 3.95 -19.02
N ILE A 305 11.50 4.66 -20.08
CA ILE A 305 11.07 6.09 -20.09
C ILE A 305 9.82 6.38 -19.23
N THR A 306 9.01 5.38 -18.91
CA THR A 306 7.80 5.53 -18.08
C THR A 306 8.08 5.20 -16.61
N TYR A 307 8.18 6.24 -15.77
CA TYR A 307 8.05 6.23 -14.29
C TYR A 307 8.64 5.01 -13.56
N ASN A 308 9.88 4.65 -13.89
CA ASN A 308 10.55 3.54 -13.24
C ASN A 308 11.74 4.03 -12.42
N ASP A 309 11.65 3.90 -11.09
CA ASP A 309 12.77 4.09 -10.18
C ASP A 309 13.36 2.72 -9.79
N ASP A 310 14.67 2.58 -9.86
CA ASP A 310 15.40 1.42 -9.33
C ASP A 310 15.99 1.80 -7.96
N ARG A 311 15.53 1.15 -6.89
CA ARG A 311 15.85 1.51 -5.49
C ARG A 311 16.22 0.32 -4.60
N ASN A 312 16.72 0.62 -3.41
CA ASN A 312 16.93 -0.33 -2.32
C ASN A 312 17.90 -1.45 -2.65
N VAL A 313 19.13 -1.06 -2.97
CA VAL A 313 20.21 -1.95 -3.36
C VAL A 313 20.55 -2.96 -2.25
N SER A 314 20.86 -4.19 -2.66
CA SER A 314 21.33 -5.25 -1.77
C SER A 314 22.33 -6.14 -2.50
N LEU A 315 23.59 -6.07 -2.10
CA LEU A 315 24.67 -6.87 -2.68
C LEU A 315 24.61 -8.33 -2.17
N SER A 316 24.77 -9.29 -3.06
CA SER A 316 24.85 -10.72 -2.70
C SER A 316 26.12 -11.01 -1.89
N PRO A 317 26.12 -12.02 -0.99
CA PRO A 317 27.28 -12.36 -0.17
C PRO A 317 28.58 -12.63 -0.95
N ASN A 318 28.47 -13.19 -2.17
CA ASN A 318 29.62 -13.46 -3.04
C ASN A 318 30.05 -12.24 -3.90
N GLY A 319 29.38 -11.09 -3.75
CA GLY A 319 29.66 -9.87 -4.52
C GLY A 319 29.33 -9.90 -6.01
N GLN A 320 28.67 -10.96 -6.51
CA GLN A 320 28.39 -11.11 -7.95
C GLN A 320 27.10 -10.40 -8.39
N TYR A 321 26.10 -10.34 -7.51
CA TYR A 321 24.77 -9.90 -7.86
C TYR A 321 24.29 -8.72 -7.01
N ILE A 322 23.47 -7.87 -7.60
CA ILE A 322 22.70 -6.86 -6.90
C ILE A 322 21.22 -7.18 -7.04
N ALA A 323 20.55 -7.35 -5.91
CA ALA A 323 19.10 -7.34 -5.82
C ALA A 323 18.62 -5.89 -5.59
N PHE A 324 17.55 -5.49 -6.27
CA PHE A 324 16.94 -4.17 -6.11
C PHE A 324 15.45 -4.22 -6.47
N ILE A 325 14.70 -3.17 -6.12
CA ILE A 325 13.29 -3.03 -6.48
C ILE A 325 13.14 -2.01 -7.61
N ARG A 326 12.48 -2.40 -8.69
CA ARG A 326 12.02 -1.49 -9.75
C ARG A 326 10.57 -1.11 -9.50
N GLU A 327 10.31 0.16 -9.27
CA GLU A 327 8.97 0.71 -9.09
C GLU A 327 8.33 0.98 -10.46
N TYR A 328 7.04 0.68 -10.65
CA TYR A 328 6.28 1.07 -11.85
C TYR A 328 5.21 2.09 -11.52
N ASN A 329 4.61 1.95 -10.35
CA ASN A 329 3.66 2.89 -9.76
C ASN A 329 3.79 2.81 -8.23
N LYS A 330 2.87 3.46 -7.50
CA LYS A 330 2.92 3.49 -6.02
C LYS A 330 2.83 2.14 -5.32
N ARG A 331 2.29 1.09 -5.94
CA ARG A 331 2.05 -0.22 -5.30
C ARG A 331 2.46 -1.44 -6.14
N ASP A 332 2.76 -1.27 -7.41
CA ASP A 332 3.29 -2.32 -8.27
C ASP A 332 4.79 -2.08 -8.51
N HIS A 333 5.57 -3.05 -8.07
CA HIS A 333 7.01 -3.08 -8.20
C HIS A 333 7.48 -4.47 -8.67
N GLN A 334 8.74 -4.59 -9.01
CA GLN A 334 9.39 -5.87 -9.32
C GLN A 334 10.68 -6.01 -8.55
N LEU A 335 10.91 -7.20 -8.03
CA LEU A 335 12.23 -7.61 -7.55
C LEU A 335 13.09 -7.95 -8.76
N MET A 336 14.19 -7.22 -8.89
CA MET A 336 15.13 -7.31 -10.00
C MET A 336 16.47 -7.84 -9.50
N LEU A 337 17.21 -8.48 -10.40
CA LEU A 337 18.56 -8.98 -10.18
C LEU A 337 19.48 -8.49 -11.29
N LEU A 338 20.55 -7.80 -10.92
CA LEU A 338 21.65 -7.38 -11.79
C LEU A 338 22.86 -8.30 -11.55
N ASP A 339 23.37 -8.91 -12.61
CA ASP A 339 24.65 -9.60 -12.63
C ASP A 339 25.79 -8.61 -12.93
N LEU A 340 26.71 -8.42 -11.97
CA LEU A 340 27.81 -7.46 -12.09
C LEU A 340 28.90 -7.91 -13.06
N TYR A 341 28.95 -9.19 -13.44
CA TYR A 341 29.95 -9.70 -14.37
C TYR A 341 29.64 -9.32 -15.82
N ASN A 342 28.37 -9.47 -16.24
CA ASN A 342 27.94 -9.26 -17.63
C ASN A 342 26.95 -8.07 -17.81
N GLY A 343 26.48 -7.46 -16.71
CA GLY A 343 25.52 -6.36 -16.72
C GLY A 343 24.07 -6.78 -17.00
N GLN A 344 23.76 -8.08 -16.99
CA GLN A 344 22.42 -8.59 -17.28
C GLN A 344 21.46 -8.27 -16.13
N ILE A 345 20.29 -7.72 -16.47
CA ILE A 345 19.20 -7.46 -15.52
C ILE A 345 18.07 -8.45 -15.78
N THR A 346 17.61 -9.13 -14.75
CA THR A 346 16.48 -10.07 -14.81
C THR A 346 15.43 -9.75 -13.76
N SER A 347 14.16 -9.91 -14.12
CA SER A 347 13.05 -9.87 -13.16
C SER A 347 12.93 -11.23 -12.47
N LEU A 348 12.80 -11.22 -11.14
CA LEU A 348 12.68 -12.43 -10.31
C LEU A 348 11.26 -12.64 -9.81
N ALA A 349 10.60 -11.60 -9.31
CA ALA A 349 9.27 -11.70 -8.73
C ALA A 349 8.51 -10.37 -8.80
N LYS A 350 7.17 -10.46 -8.82
CA LYS A 350 6.30 -9.29 -8.67
C LYS A 350 6.19 -8.93 -7.19
N VAL A 351 6.26 -7.64 -6.89
CA VAL A 351 5.95 -7.07 -5.57
C VAL A 351 4.72 -6.21 -5.77
N SER A 352 3.60 -6.54 -5.12
CA SER A 352 2.31 -5.90 -5.42
C SER A 352 1.61 -5.45 -4.17
N LYS A 353 0.76 -4.43 -4.31
CA LYS A 353 -0.14 -3.93 -3.28
C LYS A 353 0.57 -3.40 -2.03
N THR A 354 1.88 -3.17 -2.07
CA THR A 354 2.61 -2.58 -0.95
C THR A 354 2.84 -1.08 -1.13
N ASN A 355 2.68 -0.30 -0.06
CA ASN A 355 3.09 1.12 -0.06
C ASN A 355 4.57 1.31 0.34
N TYR A 356 5.24 0.24 0.77
CA TYR A 356 6.59 0.30 1.30
C TYR A 356 7.54 -0.48 0.40
N VAL A 357 8.47 0.23 -0.23
CA VAL A 357 9.55 -0.42 -0.95
C VAL A 357 10.63 -0.78 0.07
N SER A 358 10.76 -2.07 0.38
CA SER A 358 11.76 -2.60 1.31
C SER A 358 13.04 -3.03 0.60
N ARG A 359 14.18 -3.02 1.31
CA ARG A 359 15.41 -3.71 0.88
C ARG A 359 15.16 -5.21 0.73
N PRO A 360 15.42 -5.82 -0.44
CA PRO A 360 15.51 -7.27 -0.55
C PRO A 360 16.70 -7.76 0.27
N THR A 361 16.55 -8.83 1.03
CA THR A 361 17.62 -9.37 1.87
C THR A 361 18.08 -10.73 1.37
N TRP A 362 19.40 -10.91 1.30
CA TRP A 362 20.00 -12.15 0.85
C TRP A 362 20.05 -13.16 1.98
N HIS A 363 19.71 -14.41 1.68
CA HIS A 363 20.11 -15.52 2.53
C HIS A 363 21.64 -15.71 2.44
N LYS A 364 22.26 -16.19 3.52
CA LYS A 364 23.71 -16.44 3.60
C LYS A 364 24.26 -17.38 2.53
N SER A 365 23.40 -18.23 1.92
CA SER A 365 23.81 -19.09 0.80
C SER A 365 24.08 -18.31 -0.50
N GLY A 366 23.57 -17.09 -0.63
CA GLY A 366 23.63 -16.31 -1.87
C GLY A 366 22.72 -16.81 -3.00
N GLU A 367 21.83 -17.77 -2.72
CA GLU A 367 20.93 -18.36 -3.74
C GLU A 367 19.47 -17.96 -3.58
N GLU A 368 19.11 -17.39 -2.44
CA GLU A 368 17.73 -17.05 -2.09
C GLU A 368 17.65 -15.61 -1.57
N ILE A 369 16.62 -14.89 -2.02
CA ILE A 369 16.34 -13.51 -1.62
C ILE A 369 14.99 -13.46 -0.93
N PHE A 370 14.92 -12.87 0.24
CA PHE A 370 13.69 -12.57 0.98
C PHE A 370 13.27 -11.13 0.73
N TYR A 371 11.97 -10.90 0.58
CA TYR A 371 11.41 -9.60 0.28
C TYR A 371 9.98 -9.51 0.79
N VAL A 372 9.55 -8.28 1.09
CA VAL A 372 8.15 -7.99 1.41
C VAL A 372 7.36 -8.03 0.10
N SER A 373 6.54 -9.07 -0.08
CA SER A 373 5.80 -9.32 -1.32
C SER A 373 4.47 -8.56 -1.43
N ASP A 374 3.90 -8.21 -0.28
CA ASP A 374 2.68 -7.40 -0.08
C ASP A 374 2.78 -6.73 1.30
N ASP A 375 1.90 -5.78 1.64
CA ASP A 375 1.85 -5.05 2.92
C ASP A 375 1.80 -5.96 4.16
N ILE A 376 1.46 -7.25 4.03
CA ILE A 376 1.39 -8.20 5.14
C ILE A 376 2.14 -9.52 4.89
N ALA A 377 2.94 -9.62 3.82
CA ALA A 377 3.53 -10.89 3.42
C ALA A 377 5.02 -10.78 3.11
N ILE A 378 5.81 -11.69 3.67
CA ILE A 378 7.21 -11.90 3.28
C ILE A 378 7.28 -13.17 2.45
N SER A 379 7.89 -13.05 1.28
CA SER A 379 8.19 -14.18 0.41
C SER A 379 9.69 -14.31 0.21
N SER A 380 10.13 -15.47 -0.25
CA SER A 380 11.47 -15.65 -0.80
C SER A 380 11.40 -16.05 -2.26
N VAL A 381 12.51 -15.86 -2.98
CA VAL A 381 12.71 -16.36 -4.34
C VAL A 381 14.12 -16.91 -4.48
N ASN A 382 14.23 -18.11 -5.07
CA ASN A 382 15.51 -18.67 -5.43
C ASN A 382 15.96 -18.10 -6.78
N ILE A 383 17.18 -17.56 -6.86
CA ILE A 383 17.65 -16.80 -8.03
C ILE A 383 17.83 -17.67 -9.29
N ASN A 384 18.14 -18.95 -9.10
CA ASN A 384 18.41 -19.88 -10.20
C ASN A 384 17.11 -20.44 -10.78
N SER A 385 16.23 -20.95 -9.92
CA SER A 385 14.95 -21.53 -10.34
C SER A 385 13.86 -20.50 -10.59
N LYS A 386 14.03 -19.27 -10.08
CA LYS A 386 13.01 -18.19 -10.06
C LYS A 386 11.70 -18.59 -9.39
N LYS A 387 11.72 -19.65 -8.57
CA LYS A 387 10.55 -20.10 -7.83
C LYS A 387 10.41 -19.28 -6.55
N SER A 388 9.25 -18.65 -6.37
CA SER A 388 8.91 -17.94 -5.14
C SER A 388 8.14 -18.83 -4.17
N SER A 389 8.32 -18.57 -2.88
CA SER A 389 7.63 -19.24 -1.78
C SER A 389 7.18 -18.20 -0.77
N LEU A 390 5.93 -18.26 -0.31
CA LEU A 390 5.47 -17.47 0.83
C LEU A 390 6.18 -17.98 2.10
N ARG A 391 6.78 -17.06 2.87
CA ARG A 391 7.61 -17.39 4.04
C ARG A 391 7.06 -16.87 5.35
N TYR A 392 6.20 -15.87 5.31
CA TYR A 392 5.46 -15.38 6.46
C TYR A 392 4.27 -14.54 6.00
N GLN A 393 3.14 -14.63 6.72
CA GLN A 393 1.99 -13.76 6.52
C GLN A 393 1.55 -13.20 7.88
N ALA A 394 1.62 -11.89 8.01
CA ALA A 394 1.25 -11.14 9.20
C ALA A 394 -0.25 -10.82 9.21
N ASN A 395 -0.76 -10.50 10.41
CA ASN A 395 -2.10 -9.94 10.59
C ASN A 395 -2.12 -8.40 10.57
N GLU A 396 -0.94 -7.77 10.59
CA GLU A 396 -0.74 -6.33 10.56
C GLU A 396 0.26 -5.97 9.47
N PRO A 397 0.28 -4.70 9.01
CA PRO A 397 1.25 -4.27 8.02
C PRO A 397 2.70 -4.52 8.48
N ILE A 398 3.53 -5.02 7.58
CA ILE A 398 4.96 -5.26 7.79
C ILE A 398 5.77 -4.57 6.69
N SER A 399 7.01 -4.24 7.02
CA SER A 399 7.97 -3.73 6.04
C SER A 399 9.41 -4.06 6.48
N HIS A 400 10.39 -3.71 5.65
CA HIS A 400 11.83 -3.87 5.91
C HIS A 400 12.22 -5.22 6.54
N VAL A 401 12.52 -6.21 5.70
CA VAL A 401 12.88 -7.56 6.17
C VAL A 401 14.40 -7.75 6.23
N ALA A 402 14.84 -8.43 7.29
CA ALA A 402 16.16 -9.01 7.47
C ALA A 402 16.03 -10.50 7.82
N ILE A 403 17.14 -11.23 7.69
CA ILE A 403 17.23 -12.64 8.05
C ILE A 403 18.43 -12.83 8.95
N SER A 404 18.25 -13.52 10.07
CA SER A 404 19.34 -13.88 10.97
C SER A 404 20.13 -15.09 10.44
N TYR A 405 21.32 -15.31 10.98
CA TYR A 405 22.15 -16.47 10.61
C TYR A 405 21.54 -17.80 11.05
N ASP A 406 20.64 -17.77 12.03
CA ASP A 406 19.85 -18.89 12.52
C ASP A 406 18.50 -19.04 11.79
N ASN A 407 18.36 -18.40 10.61
CA ASN A 407 17.17 -18.45 9.76
C ASN A 407 15.89 -17.96 10.45
N GLN A 408 15.98 -16.82 11.14
CA GLN A 408 14.80 -16.11 11.66
C GLN A 408 14.57 -14.85 10.84
N LEU A 409 13.32 -14.61 10.44
CA LEU A 409 12.95 -13.34 9.83
C LEU A 409 12.82 -12.29 10.91
N VAL A 410 13.35 -11.11 10.59
CA VAL A 410 13.19 -9.91 11.41
C VAL A 410 12.63 -8.83 10.53
N PHE A 411 11.57 -8.19 10.96
CA PHE A 411 10.87 -7.21 10.14
C PHE A 411 10.24 -6.13 11.01
N MET A 412 10.00 -4.98 10.42
CA MET A 412 9.21 -3.94 11.02
C MET A 412 7.73 -4.31 10.97
N GLN A 413 7.03 -4.20 12.09
CA GLN A 413 5.59 -4.39 12.21
C GLN A 413 4.90 -3.06 12.56
N GLY A 414 3.78 -2.79 11.89
CA GLY A 414 3.00 -1.57 12.00
C GLY A 414 3.18 -0.61 10.80
N LYS A 415 2.48 0.52 10.86
CA LYS A 415 2.60 1.64 9.91
C LYS A 415 3.00 2.89 10.66
N GLN A 416 4.01 3.61 10.16
CA GLN A 416 4.51 4.86 10.74
C GLN A 416 3.47 5.98 10.79
N VAL A 417 2.61 6.07 9.76
CA VAL A 417 1.62 7.13 9.61
C VAL A 417 0.32 6.57 9.04
N ILE A 418 -0.81 7.01 9.60
CA ILE A 418 -2.13 6.83 8.99
C ILE A 418 -2.72 8.19 8.68
N ALA A 419 -3.07 8.41 7.41
CA ALA A 419 -3.81 9.59 6.99
C ALA A 419 -5.32 9.37 7.18
N ASN A 420 -6.01 10.37 7.72
CA ASN A 420 -7.47 10.38 7.81
C ASN A 420 -8.05 11.65 7.19
N ALA A 421 -9.15 11.49 6.47
CA ALA A 421 -9.94 12.59 5.95
C ALA A 421 -10.63 13.34 7.10
N VAL A 422 -10.32 14.62 7.23
CA VAL A 422 -10.88 15.51 8.24
C VAL A 422 -11.43 16.77 7.59
N GLN A 423 -12.25 17.49 8.34
CA GLN A 423 -12.70 18.83 8.01
C GLN A 423 -12.46 19.75 9.21
N VAL A 424 -12.26 21.04 8.95
CA VAL A 424 -12.15 22.07 9.99
C VAL A 424 -13.21 23.12 9.71
N ASN A 425 -14.04 23.43 10.71
CA ASN A 425 -15.01 24.52 10.61
C ASN A 425 -14.28 25.87 10.72
N LEU A 426 -14.31 26.67 9.66
CA LEU A 426 -13.58 27.95 9.61
C LEU A 426 -14.19 29.02 10.50
N ALA A 427 -15.47 28.89 10.88
CA ALA A 427 -16.12 29.80 11.83
C ALA A 427 -15.68 29.56 13.29
N ASN A 428 -14.96 28.47 13.58
CA ASN A 428 -14.49 28.15 14.92
C ASN A 428 -13.02 28.57 15.09
N ASP A 429 -12.73 29.39 16.10
CA ASP A 429 -11.38 29.87 16.39
C ASP A 429 -10.39 28.75 16.74
N SER A 430 -10.86 27.66 17.36
CA SER A 430 -9.99 26.55 17.76
C SER A 430 -9.43 25.74 16.59
N LEU A 431 -10.06 25.83 15.41
CA LEU A 431 -9.67 25.11 14.18
C LEU A 431 -9.35 23.63 14.41
N LYS A 432 -10.09 22.99 15.32
CA LYS A 432 -9.89 21.59 15.68
C LYS A 432 -10.45 20.69 14.56
N PRO A 433 -9.70 19.67 14.10
CA PRO A 433 -10.16 18.78 13.04
C PRO A 433 -11.28 17.84 13.51
N GLU A 434 -12.32 17.74 12.69
CA GLU A 434 -13.41 16.79 12.79
C GLU A 434 -13.23 15.70 11.74
N TYR A 435 -13.40 14.43 12.10
CA TYR A 435 -13.23 13.34 11.15
C TYR A 435 -14.42 13.24 10.20
N ILE A 436 -14.16 13.32 8.89
CA ILE A 436 -15.15 12.99 7.86
C ILE A 436 -15.43 11.48 7.90
N ALA A 437 -14.36 10.69 7.96
CA ALA A 437 -14.41 9.25 8.15
C ALA A 437 -13.31 8.82 9.13
N ARG A 438 -13.68 8.10 10.20
CA ARG A 438 -12.72 7.41 11.06
C ARG A 438 -12.54 5.99 10.55
N SER A 439 -11.29 5.60 10.33
CA SER A 439 -10.95 4.23 9.99
C SER A 439 -9.55 3.90 10.49
N THR A 440 -9.28 2.59 10.66
CA THR A 440 -7.93 2.07 10.80
C THR A 440 -7.18 2.04 9.46
N PHE A 441 -7.90 2.21 8.35
CA PHE A 441 -7.34 2.36 7.01
C PHE A 441 -7.10 3.83 6.68
N GLU A 442 -6.13 4.08 5.81
CA GLU A 442 -5.89 5.43 5.27
C GLU A 442 -7.16 5.94 4.56
N ASN A 443 -7.52 7.19 4.85
CA ASN A 443 -8.57 7.92 4.15
C ASN A 443 -7.99 9.25 3.67
N TYR A 444 -8.14 9.56 2.39
CA TYR A 444 -7.56 10.76 1.81
C TYR A 444 -8.35 11.28 0.60
N ALA A 445 -7.90 12.40 0.03
CA ALA A 445 -8.51 13.08 -1.12
C ALA A 445 -10.02 13.28 -0.95
N ALA A 446 -10.46 13.71 0.24
CA ALA A 446 -11.86 13.86 0.54
C ALA A 446 -12.48 15.12 -0.06
N THR A 447 -13.78 15.08 -0.27
CA THR A 447 -14.65 16.20 -0.66
C THR A 447 -15.99 16.03 0.04
N THR A 448 -16.72 17.12 0.22
CA THR A 448 -18.00 17.18 0.90
C THR A 448 -19.04 17.87 0.01
N PHE A 449 -20.28 17.44 0.17
CA PHE A 449 -21.43 18.07 -0.47
C PHE A 449 -22.46 18.36 0.60
N ARG A 450 -22.97 19.58 0.62
CA ARG A 450 -23.96 20.02 1.60
C ARG A 450 -25.05 20.82 0.94
N ASN A 451 -26.29 20.47 1.26
CA ASN A 451 -27.46 21.30 0.97
C ASN A 451 -28.40 21.30 2.19
N ASN A 452 -29.52 22.01 2.11
CA ASN A 452 -30.47 22.16 3.23
C ASN A 452 -31.02 20.84 3.81
N THR A 453 -30.91 19.73 3.07
CA THR A 453 -31.52 18.44 3.42
C THR A 453 -30.52 17.30 3.55
N THR A 454 -29.34 17.43 2.95
CA THR A 454 -28.43 16.30 2.70
C THR A 454 -26.98 16.74 2.90
N ASN A 455 -26.24 15.96 3.68
CA ASN A 455 -24.79 16.05 3.80
C ASN A 455 -24.18 14.73 3.32
N LYS A 456 -23.33 14.81 2.30
CA LYS A 456 -22.56 13.69 1.77
C LYS A 456 -21.07 14.00 1.88
N SER A 457 -20.27 12.96 1.94
CA SER A 457 -18.82 13.08 1.80
C SER A 457 -18.30 11.94 0.94
N ALA A 458 -17.35 12.22 0.08
CA ALA A 458 -16.63 11.20 -0.67
C ALA A 458 -15.15 11.27 -0.30
N PHE A 459 -14.50 10.11 -0.24
CA PHE A 459 -13.08 10.02 0.09
C PHE A 459 -12.52 8.71 -0.47
N VAL A 460 -11.21 8.68 -0.66
CA VAL A 460 -10.48 7.47 -1.05
C VAL A 460 -10.13 6.68 0.21
N SER A 461 -10.31 5.36 0.20
CA SER A 461 -10.00 4.48 1.34
C SER A 461 -9.55 3.09 0.90
N PHE A 462 -8.66 2.47 1.69
CA PHE A 462 -8.16 1.11 1.50
C PHE A 462 -8.94 0.03 2.25
N ARG A 463 -10.12 0.36 2.78
CA ARG A 463 -10.90 -0.55 3.63
C ARG A 463 -11.42 -1.81 2.93
N SER A 464 -11.25 -1.91 1.62
CA SER A 464 -11.58 -3.07 0.77
C SER A 464 -10.35 -3.66 0.09
N GLU A 465 -9.21 -3.71 0.80
CA GLU A 465 -7.90 -4.27 0.36
C GLU A 465 -7.18 -3.47 -0.74
N SER A 466 -7.93 -2.79 -1.59
CA SER A 466 -7.47 -1.90 -2.64
C SER A 466 -8.01 -0.48 -2.42
N GLU A 467 -7.39 0.47 -3.10
CA GLU A 467 -7.80 1.88 -3.07
C GLU A 467 -9.15 2.05 -3.78
N GLN A 468 -10.19 2.46 -3.05
CA GLN A 468 -11.52 2.70 -3.61
C GLN A 468 -12.07 4.07 -3.22
N ILE A 469 -12.98 4.61 -4.02
CA ILE A 469 -13.77 5.78 -3.68
C ILE A 469 -14.99 5.33 -2.88
N TRP A 470 -15.17 5.94 -1.71
CA TRP A 470 -16.26 5.66 -0.78
C TRP A 470 -17.13 6.89 -0.59
N LEU A 471 -18.44 6.66 -0.56
CA LEU A 471 -19.44 7.65 -0.18
C LEU A 471 -19.85 7.42 1.27
N LYS A 472 -19.96 8.51 2.03
CA LYS A 472 -20.56 8.55 3.36
C LYS A 472 -21.79 9.45 3.35
N GLN A 473 -22.90 8.92 3.86
CA GLN A 473 -24.15 9.64 4.07
C GLN A 473 -24.67 9.33 5.47
N GLY A 474 -24.63 10.32 6.37
CA GLY A 474 -24.84 10.07 7.80
C GLY A 474 -23.79 9.09 8.35
N THR A 475 -24.24 7.93 8.84
CA THR A 475 -23.41 6.82 9.34
C THR A 475 -23.16 5.73 8.30
N ASN A 476 -23.84 5.77 7.16
CA ASN A 476 -23.74 4.74 6.13
C ASN A 476 -22.55 4.99 5.21
N TYR A 477 -21.86 3.91 4.85
CA TYR A 477 -20.73 3.91 3.91
C TYR A 477 -21.07 3.04 2.70
N THR A 478 -20.81 3.55 1.50
CA THR A 478 -21.04 2.84 0.24
C THR A 478 -19.77 2.90 -0.61
N GLN A 479 -19.25 1.75 -1.01
CA GLN A 479 -18.17 1.68 -2.00
C GLN A 479 -18.74 2.03 -3.39
N LEU A 480 -18.14 3.01 -4.05
CA LEU A 480 -18.57 3.49 -5.36
C LEU A 480 -17.79 2.87 -6.52
N THR A 481 -16.61 2.31 -6.26
CA THR A 481 -15.68 1.82 -7.28
C THR A 481 -15.18 0.42 -6.98
N ASP A 482 -14.62 -0.26 -7.97
CA ASP A 482 -13.95 -1.57 -7.81
C ASP A 482 -12.66 -1.60 -8.63
N PHE A 483 -11.72 -0.74 -8.27
CA PHE A 483 -10.43 -0.62 -8.94
C PHE A 483 -9.48 -1.77 -8.59
N SER A 484 -8.72 -2.25 -9.58
CA SER A 484 -7.68 -3.27 -9.40
C SER A 484 -6.32 -2.69 -9.01
N ASP A 485 -6.11 -1.39 -9.21
CA ASP A 485 -4.85 -0.67 -8.99
C ASP A 485 -5.05 0.53 -8.04
N GLY A 486 -4.05 1.41 -7.91
CA GLY A 486 -4.13 2.65 -7.13
C GLY A 486 -3.97 3.91 -7.98
N GLY A 487 -3.87 5.07 -7.31
CA GLY A 487 -3.43 6.32 -7.93
C GLY A 487 -4.50 7.40 -8.09
N THR A 488 -5.59 7.34 -7.31
CA THR A 488 -6.54 8.46 -7.17
C THR A 488 -5.88 9.58 -6.38
N THR A 489 -6.00 10.83 -6.83
CA THR A 489 -5.32 11.97 -6.17
C THR A 489 -6.24 13.15 -5.87
N TYR A 490 -7.49 13.12 -6.34
CA TYR A 490 -8.46 14.20 -6.19
C TYR A 490 -9.88 13.71 -6.37
N LEU A 491 -10.79 14.29 -5.60
CA LEU A 491 -12.23 14.11 -5.68
C LEU A 491 -12.90 15.48 -5.54
N LEU A 492 -13.97 15.71 -6.31
CA LEU A 492 -14.83 16.88 -6.16
C LEU A 492 -16.28 16.51 -6.54
N PHE A 493 -17.24 16.86 -5.68
CA PHE A 493 -18.66 16.71 -6.02
C PHE A 493 -19.11 17.70 -7.09
N SER A 494 -20.03 17.27 -7.96
CA SER A 494 -20.84 18.17 -8.79
C SER A 494 -21.71 19.10 -7.93
N ASN A 495 -22.21 20.19 -8.51
CA ASN A 495 -23.03 21.19 -7.82
C ASN A 495 -24.35 20.61 -7.26
N ASP A 496 -24.85 19.50 -7.82
CA ASP A 496 -26.02 18.76 -7.31
C ASP A 496 -25.67 17.61 -6.34
N GLY A 497 -24.38 17.27 -6.21
CA GLY A 497 -23.92 16.16 -5.39
C GLY A 497 -24.34 14.77 -5.90
N GLU A 498 -24.65 14.63 -7.19
CA GLU A 498 -25.01 13.37 -7.85
C GLU A 498 -23.84 12.73 -8.61
N GLN A 499 -22.80 13.50 -8.91
CA GLN A 499 -21.59 13.03 -9.59
C GLN A 499 -20.33 13.36 -8.79
N LEU A 500 -19.29 12.58 -9.03
CA LEU A 500 -17.93 12.87 -8.59
C LEU A 500 -17.02 13.05 -9.80
N LEU A 501 -16.28 14.15 -9.80
CA LEU A 501 -15.11 14.35 -10.62
C LEU A 501 -13.90 13.80 -9.87
N PHE A 502 -13.05 13.02 -10.54
CA PHE A 502 -11.84 12.50 -9.90
C PHE A 502 -10.66 12.34 -10.85
N MET A 503 -9.46 12.52 -10.31
CA MET A 503 -8.22 12.26 -11.04
C MET A 503 -7.61 10.94 -10.59
N ARG A 504 -7.25 10.10 -11.56
CA ARG A 504 -6.63 8.80 -11.34
C ARG A 504 -5.56 8.55 -12.39
N GLN A 505 -4.34 8.23 -11.96
CA GLN A 505 -3.21 7.97 -12.86
C GLN A 505 -3.02 9.10 -13.91
N GLN A 506 -3.14 10.35 -13.46
CA GLN A 506 -3.08 11.57 -14.30
C GLN A 506 -4.22 11.72 -15.32
N ALA A 507 -5.17 10.79 -15.38
CA ALA A 507 -6.36 10.88 -16.20
C ALA A 507 -7.57 11.37 -15.38
N LEU A 508 -8.44 12.16 -16.02
CA LEU A 508 -9.66 12.68 -15.41
C LEU A 508 -10.87 11.78 -15.71
N TYR A 509 -11.70 11.54 -14.70
CA TYR A 509 -12.89 10.69 -14.78
C TYR A 509 -14.09 11.34 -14.10
N PHE A 510 -15.27 10.95 -14.56
CA PHE A 510 -16.56 11.25 -13.96
C PHE A 510 -17.17 9.95 -13.42
N LEU A 511 -17.71 10.00 -12.22
CA LEU A 511 -18.45 8.91 -11.59
C LEU A 511 -19.86 9.39 -11.29
N ASP A 512 -20.85 8.71 -11.85
CA ASP A 512 -22.25 8.87 -11.45
C ASP A 512 -22.50 8.05 -10.17
N ILE A 513 -22.96 8.70 -9.10
CA ILE A 513 -23.02 8.08 -7.77
C ILE A 513 -24.11 6.99 -7.70
N ASN A 514 -25.22 7.20 -8.39
CA ASN A 514 -26.39 6.32 -8.31
C ASN A 514 -26.16 5.02 -9.09
N SER A 515 -25.67 5.14 -10.33
CA SER A 515 -25.38 4.02 -11.21
C SER A 515 -23.99 3.41 -10.99
N LYS A 516 -23.10 4.12 -10.28
CA LYS A 516 -21.67 3.80 -10.12
C LYS A 516 -20.91 3.74 -11.45
N LYS A 517 -21.47 4.31 -12.52
CA LYS A 517 -20.85 4.31 -13.83
C LYS A 517 -19.69 5.29 -13.84
N ILE A 518 -18.52 4.81 -14.30
CA ILE A 518 -17.33 5.62 -14.49
C ILE A 518 -17.15 5.92 -15.98
N SER A 519 -16.91 7.18 -16.33
CA SER A 519 -16.65 7.63 -17.70
C SER A 519 -15.38 8.48 -17.74
N PRO A 520 -14.40 8.19 -18.62
CA PRO A 520 -13.22 9.03 -18.76
C PRO A 520 -13.58 10.38 -19.40
N ALA A 521 -12.90 11.45 -19.00
CA ALA A 521 -13.00 12.74 -19.67
C ALA A 521 -12.26 12.68 -21.01
N LYS A 522 -12.90 13.16 -22.09
CA LYS A 522 -12.28 13.25 -23.42
C LYS A 522 -11.63 14.61 -23.62
N LEU A 523 -10.55 14.84 -22.88
CA LEU A 523 -9.81 16.11 -22.95
C LEU A 523 -8.88 16.12 -24.18
N PRO A 524 -8.77 17.26 -24.89
CA PRO A 524 -7.85 17.38 -26.03
C PRO A 524 -6.39 17.59 -25.62
N TRP A 525 -6.13 17.87 -24.33
CA TRP A 525 -4.78 18.14 -23.80
C TRP A 525 -4.22 16.94 -23.06
N GLN A 526 -2.90 16.75 -23.17
CA GLN A 526 -2.16 15.71 -22.44
C GLN A 526 -1.79 16.14 -21.01
N GLU A 527 -1.59 17.44 -20.79
CA GLU A 527 -1.22 18.00 -19.49
C GLU A 527 -2.26 19.04 -19.06
N TYR A 528 -2.81 18.85 -17.87
CA TYR A 528 -3.79 19.74 -17.26
C TYR A 528 -3.73 19.66 -15.73
N ASN A 529 -4.15 20.75 -15.09
CA ASN A 529 -4.33 20.83 -13.64
C ASN A 529 -5.74 20.35 -13.26
N TYR A 530 -5.98 20.26 -11.96
CA TYR A 530 -7.21 19.68 -11.43
C TYR A 530 -8.40 20.61 -11.72
N PRO A 531 -9.50 20.08 -12.29
CA PRO A 531 -10.63 20.91 -12.68
C PRO A 531 -11.53 21.25 -11.51
N TYR A 532 -12.31 22.31 -11.68
CA TYR A 532 -13.42 22.66 -10.82
C TYR A 532 -14.72 22.60 -11.61
N TRP A 533 -15.83 22.22 -10.98
CA TRP A 533 -17.14 22.39 -11.57
C TRP A 533 -17.44 23.88 -11.76
N GLN A 534 -18.04 24.26 -12.88
CA GLN A 534 -18.53 25.62 -13.03
C GLN A 534 -19.74 25.83 -12.10
N CYS A 535 -19.77 26.94 -11.36
CA CYS A 535 -20.86 27.24 -10.43
C CYS A 535 -22.23 27.14 -11.11
N GLY A 536 -23.14 26.37 -10.51
CA GLY A 536 -24.50 26.18 -11.02
C GLY A 536 -24.61 25.29 -12.27
N SER A 537 -23.52 24.67 -12.74
CA SER A 537 -23.52 23.74 -13.87
C SER A 537 -23.03 22.35 -13.45
N ASN A 538 -23.75 21.31 -13.86
CA ASN A 538 -23.32 19.91 -13.68
C ASN A 538 -22.74 19.31 -14.96
N ASN A 539 -22.64 20.13 -16.02
CA ASN A 539 -22.17 19.70 -17.34
C ASN A 539 -20.91 20.44 -17.79
N GLU A 540 -20.43 21.39 -17.00
CA GLU A 540 -19.26 22.21 -17.34
C GLU A 540 -18.24 22.20 -16.21
N ILE A 541 -16.98 22.01 -16.59
CA ILE A 541 -15.84 22.14 -15.70
C ILE A 541 -14.89 23.20 -16.26
N ILE A 542 -14.12 23.80 -15.36
CA ILE A 542 -13.07 24.76 -15.68
C ILE A 542 -11.73 24.15 -15.23
N LEU A 543 -10.75 24.17 -16.12
CA LEU A 543 -9.40 23.65 -15.86
C LEU A 543 -8.33 24.49 -16.53
N SER A 544 -7.14 24.50 -15.94
CA SER A 544 -5.94 24.99 -16.63
C SER A 544 -5.29 23.85 -17.40
N ALA A 545 -5.01 24.04 -18.68
CA ALA A 545 -4.41 23.05 -19.55
C ALA A 545 -3.22 23.62 -20.33
N LEU A 546 -2.23 22.78 -20.61
CA LEU A 546 -1.05 23.17 -21.38
C LEU A 546 -1.36 23.04 -22.88
N GLU A 547 -1.29 24.17 -23.58
CA GLU A 547 -1.45 24.25 -25.03
C GLU A 547 -0.28 25.03 -25.62
N ASN A 548 0.47 24.39 -26.52
CA ASN A 548 1.63 24.98 -27.21
C ASN A 548 2.68 25.57 -26.24
N GLY A 549 2.95 24.89 -25.13
CA GLY A 549 3.94 25.31 -24.13
C GLY A 549 3.46 26.42 -23.18
N GLN A 550 2.19 26.82 -23.27
CA GLN A 550 1.60 27.83 -22.40
C GLN A 550 0.39 27.29 -21.64
N TRP A 551 0.34 27.49 -20.33
CA TRP A 551 -0.80 27.15 -19.49
C TRP A 551 -1.94 28.14 -19.72
N ASN A 552 -3.12 27.65 -20.07
CA ASN A 552 -4.30 28.49 -20.31
C ASN A 552 -5.52 27.90 -19.60
N LEU A 553 -6.47 28.77 -19.24
CA LEU A 553 -7.72 28.41 -18.61
C LEU A 553 -8.78 28.09 -19.66
N TYR A 554 -9.45 26.96 -19.52
CA TYR A 554 -10.52 26.51 -20.41
C TYR A 554 -11.77 26.14 -19.63
N GLN A 555 -12.91 26.40 -20.23
CA GLN A 555 -14.18 25.79 -19.92
C GLN A 555 -14.37 24.58 -20.84
N TYR A 556 -14.80 23.46 -20.30
CA TYR A 556 -15.04 22.21 -21.02
C TYR A 556 -16.42 21.67 -20.67
N ASN A 557 -17.22 21.40 -21.70
CA ASN A 557 -18.52 20.77 -21.55
C ASN A 557 -18.38 19.25 -21.63
N ILE A 558 -18.82 18.55 -20.58
CA ILE A 558 -18.55 17.11 -20.41
C ILE A 558 -19.37 16.23 -21.35
N GLU A 559 -20.53 16.71 -21.80
CA GLU A 559 -21.45 15.97 -22.67
C GLU A 559 -21.10 16.16 -24.15
N THR A 560 -20.92 17.41 -24.57
CA THR A 560 -20.63 17.77 -25.98
C THR A 560 -19.14 17.70 -26.33
N HIS A 561 -18.28 17.65 -25.31
CA HIS A 561 -16.82 17.72 -25.43
C HIS A 561 -16.30 19.04 -26.03
N GLN A 562 -17.14 20.08 -26.09
CA GLN A 562 -16.74 21.40 -26.57
C GLN A 562 -15.85 22.09 -25.53
N THR A 563 -14.85 22.82 -26.04
CA THR A 563 -13.91 23.60 -25.23
C THR A 563 -13.97 25.07 -25.61
N GLN A 564 -13.85 25.94 -24.61
CA GLN A 564 -13.73 27.38 -24.78
C GLN A 564 -12.56 27.90 -23.96
N LYS A 565 -11.64 28.62 -24.61
CA LYS A 565 -10.55 29.30 -23.93
C LYS A 565 -11.09 30.51 -23.18
N VAL A 566 -10.90 30.55 -21.87
CA VAL A 566 -11.36 31.63 -20.99
C VAL A 566 -10.29 32.70 -20.85
N LEU A 567 -9.07 32.28 -20.49
CA LEU A 567 -7.96 33.20 -20.24
C LEU A 567 -6.62 32.54 -20.55
N ALA A 568 -5.70 33.30 -21.12
CA ALA A 568 -4.35 32.83 -21.43
C ALA A 568 -3.39 33.03 -20.25
N ASN A 569 -2.35 32.20 -20.16
CA ASN A 569 -1.27 32.31 -19.17
C ASN A 569 -1.74 32.21 -17.71
N VAL A 570 -2.52 31.17 -17.40
CA VAL A 570 -3.10 30.91 -16.08
C VAL A 570 -2.45 29.67 -15.47
N ALA A 571 -1.88 29.79 -14.27
CA ALA A 571 -1.25 28.70 -13.55
C ALA A 571 -2.25 27.87 -12.74
N SER A 572 -3.19 28.53 -12.05
CA SER A 572 -4.25 27.87 -11.28
C SER A 572 -5.50 28.71 -11.24
N TYR A 573 -6.65 28.07 -10.97
CA TYR A 573 -7.97 28.69 -10.96
C TYR A 573 -8.79 28.15 -9.81
N HIS A 574 -9.45 29.06 -9.09
CA HIS A 574 -10.42 28.76 -8.03
C HIS A 574 -11.60 29.72 -8.15
N HIS A 575 -12.72 29.39 -7.52
CA HIS A 575 -13.89 30.24 -7.52
C HIS A 575 -14.59 30.22 -6.16
N SER A 576 -15.42 31.21 -5.92
CA SER A 576 -16.40 31.26 -4.83
C SER A 576 -17.78 31.31 -5.47
N CYS A 577 -18.57 30.24 -5.35
CA CYS A 577 -19.89 30.16 -6.01
C CYS A 577 -20.93 31.04 -5.30
N GLU A 578 -20.78 31.24 -4.00
CA GLU A 578 -21.68 32.03 -3.15
C GLU A 578 -21.73 33.49 -3.61
N GLN A 579 -20.58 34.01 -4.04
CA GLN A 579 -20.42 35.38 -4.52
C GLN A 579 -20.22 35.45 -6.05
N ASN A 580 -20.23 34.31 -6.74
CA ASN A 580 -19.92 34.16 -8.16
C ASN A 580 -18.60 34.85 -8.56
N ARG A 581 -17.55 34.68 -7.74
CA ARG A 581 -16.24 35.31 -7.94
C ARG A 581 -15.24 34.29 -8.46
N ARG A 582 -14.36 34.72 -9.35
CA ARG A 582 -13.39 33.86 -10.05
C ARG A 582 -11.99 34.38 -9.82
N PHE A 583 -11.06 33.49 -9.53
CA PHE A 583 -9.70 33.83 -9.15
C PHE A 583 -8.71 32.97 -9.90
N VAL A 584 -7.57 33.55 -10.25
CA VAL A 584 -6.47 32.87 -10.91
C VAL A 584 -5.13 33.24 -10.31
N THR A 585 -4.15 32.37 -10.46
CA THR A 585 -2.74 32.76 -10.38
C THR A 585 -2.11 32.75 -11.76
N LEU A 586 -1.08 33.57 -11.96
CA LEU A 586 -0.37 33.67 -13.23
C LEU A 586 1.06 33.14 -13.06
N PRO A 587 1.61 32.40 -14.04
CA PRO A 587 2.98 31.90 -13.97
C PRO A 587 4.00 33.04 -13.73
N GLY A 588 4.89 32.85 -12.75
CA GLY A 588 5.94 33.82 -12.40
C GLY A 588 5.45 35.12 -11.74
N LYS A 589 4.16 35.25 -11.45
CA LYS A 589 3.58 36.38 -10.70
C LYS A 589 3.29 35.98 -9.27
N LYS A 590 3.35 36.95 -8.36
CA LYS A 590 2.92 36.80 -6.97
C LYS A 590 1.44 37.19 -6.85
N GLY A 591 0.77 36.72 -5.80
CA GLY A 591 -0.62 37.07 -5.51
C GLY A 591 -1.66 36.27 -6.29
N ILE A 592 -2.93 36.61 -6.02
CA ILE A 592 -4.13 36.03 -6.64
C ILE A 592 -4.84 37.14 -7.40
N PHE A 593 -5.23 36.87 -8.64
CA PHE A 593 -5.89 37.80 -9.54
C PHE A 593 -7.36 37.44 -9.65
N GLU A 594 -8.23 38.39 -9.36
CA GLU A 594 -9.67 38.26 -9.55
C GLU A 594 -10.06 38.57 -10.99
N LEU A 595 -11.00 37.79 -11.53
CA LEU A 595 -11.53 37.98 -12.87
C LEU A 595 -12.90 38.66 -12.84
N ASP A 596 -13.14 39.56 -13.78
CA ASP A 596 -14.47 40.12 -14.04
C ASP A 596 -15.38 39.11 -14.76
N GLY A 597 -16.64 39.50 -15.04
CA GLY A 597 -17.61 38.67 -15.77
C GLY A 597 -17.16 38.26 -17.18
N SER A 598 -16.30 39.05 -17.82
CA SER A 598 -15.76 38.79 -19.17
C SER A 598 -14.51 37.90 -19.17
N GLY A 599 -13.94 37.60 -18.00
CA GLY A 599 -12.72 36.81 -17.85
C GLY A 599 -11.43 37.64 -17.87
N GLN A 600 -11.52 38.97 -17.82
CA GLN A 600 -10.36 39.86 -17.69
C GLN A 600 -9.97 40.05 -16.23
N ILE A 601 -8.70 40.37 -15.99
CA ILE A 601 -8.19 40.65 -14.64
C ILE A 601 -8.83 41.95 -14.15
N LEU A 602 -9.60 41.85 -13.07
CA LEU A 602 -10.27 42.96 -12.40
C LEU A 602 -9.37 43.57 -11.32
N LYS A 603 -8.77 42.72 -10.47
CA LYS A 603 -8.02 43.15 -9.28
C LYS A 603 -6.94 42.13 -8.91
N GLU A 604 -5.82 42.61 -8.38
CA GLU A 604 -4.76 41.79 -7.80
C GLU A 604 -4.82 41.85 -6.28
N HIS A 605 -4.67 40.69 -5.62
CA HIS A 605 -4.70 40.52 -4.17
C HIS A 605 -3.35 39.98 -3.68
N HIS A 606 -2.66 40.76 -2.87
CA HIS A 606 -1.38 40.40 -2.26
C HIS A 606 -1.55 39.91 -0.82
N PHE A 607 -0.66 39.01 -0.41
CA PHE A 607 -0.65 38.41 0.92
C PHE A 607 0.62 38.82 1.69
N PHE A 608 0.57 38.74 3.01
CA PHE A 608 1.73 39.05 3.87
C PHE A 608 3.02 38.36 3.38
N ASN A 609 4.13 39.11 3.48
CA ASN A 609 5.47 38.69 3.09
C ASN A 609 5.61 38.22 1.64
N ASP A 610 4.69 38.62 0.75
CA ASP A 610 4.76 38.26 -0.67
C ASP A 610 4.81 36.73 -0.87
N THR A 611 4.07 36.01 -0.01
CA THR A 611 4.05 34.55 0.04
C THR A 611 3.82 34.00 -1.36
N MET A 612 4.83 33.33 -1.91
CA MET A 612 4.75 32.76 -3.25
C MET A 612 3.75 31.60 -3.22
N ILE A 613 2.72 31.69 -4.05
CA ILE A 613 1.77 30.60 -4.25
C ILE A 613 2.47 29.56 -5.14
N ARG A 614 3.15 28.62 -4.49
CA ARG A 614 4.02 27.64 -5.15
C ARG A 614 3.25 26.56 -5.90
N HIS A 615 2.00 26.32 -5.50
CA HIS A 615 1.24 25.17 -5.95
C HIS A 615 -0.26 25.48 -5.92
N TRP A 616 -1.00 24.93 -6.90
CA TRP A 616 -2.43 25.17 -7.10
C TRP A 616 -3.32 24.62 -5.97
N ARG A 617 -2.83 23.70 -5.13
CA ARG A 617 -3.54 23.22 -3.89
C ARG A 617 -3.28 24.02 -2.64
N ASN A 618 -2.41 25.02 -2.69
CA ASN A 618 -2.01 25.75 -1.50
C ASN A 618 -2.92 26.95 -1.23
N TRP A 619 -3.96 27.14 -2.01
CA TRP A 619 -4.91 28.21 -1.82
C TRP A 619 -6.31 27.78 -2.25
N ASP A 620 -7.33 28.49 -1.76
CA ASP A 620 -8.71 28.33 -2.22
C ASP A 620 -9.52 29.60 -1.96
N ALA A 621 -10.72 29.68 -2.53
CA ALA A 621 -11.66 30.79 -2.34
C ALA A 621 -13.00 30.25 -1.84
N TYR A 622 -13.60 30.93 -0.87
CA TYR A 622 -14.95 30.62 -0.42
C TYR A 622 -15.61 31.88 0.14
N ASP A 623 -16.87 32.10 -0.24
CA ASP A 623 -17.61 33.33 0.07
C ASP A 623 -16.80 34.59 -0.31
N ASN A 624 -16.60 35.55 0.59
CA ASN A 624 -15.79 36.75 0.34
C ASN A 624 -14.36 36.64 0.90
N LYS A 625 -13.78 35.43 0.93
CA LYS A 625 -12.47 35.19 1.51
C LYS A 625 -11.55 34.39 0.59
N LEU A 626 -10.25 34.69 0.66
CA LEU A 626 -9.17 33.88 0.10
C LEU A 626 -8.37 33.23 1.22
N PHE A 627 -8.01 31.96 1.02
CA PHE A 627 -7.23 31.17 1.96
C PHE A 627 -5.91 30.78 1.29
N VAL A 628 -4.77 31.02 1.94
CA VAL A 628 -3.43 30.69 1.40
C VAL A 628 -2.58 30.02 2.45
N MET A 629 -2.13 28.79 2.20
CA MET A 629 -1.21 28.06 3.08
C MET A 629 0.18 28.70 3.12
N THR A 630 0.69 28.95 4.32
CA THR A 630 2.06 29.49 4.55
C THR A 630 3.03 28.42 5.04
N SER A 631 2.53 27.38 5.71
CA SER A 631 3.29 26.19 6.12
C SER A 631 2.34 25.00 6.28
N TYR A 632 2.84 23.80 6.57
CA TYR A 632 1.98 22.63 6.74
C TYR A 632 0.95 22.75 7.88
N ALA A 633 1.11 23.70 8.81
CA ALA A 633 0.20 23.90 9.94
C ALA A 633 -0.48 25.29 9.93
N LYS A 634 -0.16 26.18 8.99
CA LYS A 634 -0.63 27.59 9.02
C LYS A 634 -1.15 28.05 7.66
N PHE A 635 -2.13 28.94 7.70
CA PHE A 635 -2.67 29.62 6.53
C PHE A 635 -3.01 31.08 6.84
N ILE A 636 -3.05 31.90 5.81
CA ILE A 636 -3.58 33.26 5.83
C ILE A 636 -5.00 33.23 5.30
N GLU A 637 -5.89 33.91 6.01
CA GLU A 637 -7.24 34.27 5.57
C GLU A 637 -7.24 35.74 5.17
N LEU A 638 -7.68 36.07 3.96
CA LEU A 638 -7.87 37.44 3.47
C LEU A 638 -9.36 37.71 3.28
N ASP A 639 -9.91 38.67 4.02
CA ASP A 639 -11.26 39.17 3.79
C ASP A 639 -11.26 40.16 2.63
N LEU A 640 -12.03 39.87 1.58
CA LEU A 640 -12.04 40.67 0.35
C LEU A 640 -12.89 41.95 0.46
N THR A 641 -13.64 42.10 1.56
CA THR A 641 -14.44 43.29 1.86
C THR A 641 -13.63 44.30 2.67
N THR A 642 -13.02 43.85 3.76
CA THR A 642 -12.21 44.71 4.65
C THR A 642 -10.76 44.82 4.20
N MET A 643 -10.28 43.89 3.36
CA MET A 643 -8.88 43.68 3.00
C MET A 643 -7.99 43.30 4.19
N GLU A 644 -8.58 42.91 5.32
CA GLU A 644 -7.86 42.43 6.49
C GLU A 644 -7.32 41.02 6.25
N GLN A 645 -6.09 40.79 6.70
CA GLN A 645 -5.43 39.49 6.63
C GLN A 645 -5.15 38.95 8.02
N THR A 646 -5.50 37.69 8.25
CA THR A 646 -5.29 37.01 9.53
C THR A 646 -4.52 35.71 9.29
N GLU A 647 -3.36 35.55 9.93
CA GLU A 647 -2.69 34.25 9.97
C GLU A 647 -3.34 33.37 11.04
N ARG A 648 -3.75 32.16 10.64
CA ARG A 648 -4.36 31.17 11.51
C ARG A 648 -3.55 29.88 11.48
N GLN A 649 -3.62 29.12 12.57
CA GLN A 649 -2.89 27.87 12.74
C GLN A 649 -3.86 26.74 13.10
N PHE A 650 -3.70 25.59 12.47
CA PHE A 650 -4.49 24.42 12.82
C PHE A 650 -4.05 23.81 14.15
N THR A 651 -5.01 23.21 14.87
CA THR A 651 -4.73 22.44 16.08
C THR A 651 -4.50 20.96 15.72
N ASP A 652 -3.37 20.38 16.13
CA ASP A 652 -3.01 18.97 15.92
C ASP A 652 -3.20 18.47 14.49
N LEU A 653 -2.77 19.27 13.51
CA LEU A 653 -2.93 18.98 12.09
C LEU A 653 -1.72 19.46 11.28
N SER A 654 -1.30 18.65 10.32
CA SER A 654 -0.31 18.99 9.31
C SER A 654 -0.84 18.54 7.94
N THR A 655 -0.93 19.47 6.99
CA THR A 655 -1.48 19.24 5.64
C THR A 655 -0.73 20.08 4.61
N TRP A 656 -0.65 19.58 3.39
CA TRP A 656 0.07 20.21 2.28
C TRP A 656 -0.85 20.73 1.18
N ALA A 657 -2.16 20.56 1.35
CA ALA A 657 -3.20 20.96 0.43
C ALA A 657 -4.43 21.42 1.21
N ILE A 658 -5.17 22.37 0.64
CA ILE A 658 -6.46 22.82 1.17
C ILE A 658 -7.53 22.73 0.09
N ASN A 659 -8.76 22.53 0.54
CA ASN A 659 -9.96 22.66 -0.24
C ASN A 659 -11.04 23.18 0.68
N VAL A 660 -11.73 24.26 0.28
CA VAL A 660 -12.72 24.93 1.12
C VAL A 660 -14.10 24.77 0.50
N GLU A 661 -15.01 24.15 1.25
CA GLU A 661 -16.35 23.80 0.81
C GLU A 661 -17.34 24.10 1.96
N TYR A 662 -18.39 24.88 1.67
CA TYR A 662 -19.48 25.15 2.61
C TYR A 662 -19.02 25.69 3.99
N GLY A 663 -17.95 26.48 4.04
CA GLY A 663 -17.40 27.05 5.27
C GLY A 663 -16.49 26.10 6.05
N TYR A 664 -16.15 24.96 5.47
CA TYR A 664 -15.25 23.97 6.04
C TYR A 664 -14.03 23.81 5.15
N MET A 665 -12.87 23.63 5.76
CA MET A 665 -11.67 23.25 5.05
C MET A 665 -11.49 21.72 5.14
N VAL A 666 -11.52 21.03 4.01
CA VAL A 666 -11.36 19.58 3.90
C VAL A 666 -9.89 19.24 3.70
N LEU A 667 -9.35 18.39 4.58
CA LEU A 667 -7.92 18.17 4.76
C LEU A 667 -7.61 16.70 5.07
N ASN A 668 -6.32 16.34 5.02
CA ASN A 668 -5.84 15.05 5.53
C ASN A 668 -5.09 15.28 6.84
N LYS A 669 -5.47 14.54 7.89
CA LYS A 669 -4.74 14.45 9.14
C LYS A 669 -3.85 13.23 9.15
N SER A 670 -2.54 13.44 9.09
CA SER A 670 -1.55 12.40 9.38
C SER A 670 -1.46 12.17 10.87
N THR A 671 -1.61 10.92 11.31
CA THR A 671 -1.38 10.49 12.69
C THR A 671 -0.15 9.60 12.71
N GLU A 672 0.88 10.01 13.42
CA GLU A 672 2.07 9.19 13.67
C GLU A 672 1.70 8.03 14.59
N LYS A 673 2.31 6.87 14.34
CA LYS A 673 2.15 5.66 15.12
C LYS A 673 3.51 5.03 15.36
N ASP A 674 3.62 4.40 16.53
CA ASP A 674 4.80 3.62 16.87
C ASP A 674 4.88 2.35 16.03
N THR A 675 6.11 1.92 15.76
CA THR A 675 6.40 0.69 15.02
C THR A 675 7.54 -0.01 15.73
N HIS A 676 7.53 -1.34 15.73
CA HIS A 676 8.57 -2.13 16.38
C HIS A 676 9.13 -3.17 15.43
N LEU A 677 10.29 -3.71 15.76
CA LEU A 677 10.86 -4.86 15.09
C LEU A 677 10.35 -6.14 15.77
N ALA A 678 9.94 -7.10 14.95
CA ALA A 678 9.46 -8.39 15.40
C ALA A 678 10.19 -9.52 14.68
N MET A 679 10.15 -10.70 15.29
CA MET A 679 10.93 -11.86 14.88
C MET A 679 10.07 -13.13 14.80
N VAL A 680 10.33 -13.95 13.78
CA VAL A 680 9.66 -15.25 13.58
C VAL A 680 10.65 -16.26 12.95
N PRO A 681 10.63 -17.54 13.35
CA PRO A 681 11.45 -18.55 12.68
C PRO A 681 10.98 -18.81 11.25
N ILE A 682 11.89 -19.22 10.37
CA ILE A 682 11.56 -19.68 9.01
C ILE A 682 11.37 -21.19 9.05
N HIS A 683 10.26 -21.67 8.48
CA HIS A 683 9.98 -23.09 8.26
C HIS A 683 10.28 -23.55 6.83
#